data_AF-A4I9Q2-F1
#
_entry.id   AF-A4I9Q2-F1
#
_cell.length_a   1.000
_cell.length_b   1.000
_cell.length_c   1.000
_cell.angle_alpha   90.00
_cell.angle_beta   90.00
_cell.angle_gamma   90.00
#
_symmetry.space_group_name_H-M   'P 1'
#
loop_
_entity.id
_entity.type
_entity.pdbx_description
1 polymer ?
#
loop_
_entity_poly.entity_id
_entity_poly.type
_entity_poly.pdbx_seq_one_letter_code
_entity_poly.pdbx_strand_id
1 'polypeptide(L)'
;MLDSPPALYASQEPVSAGPQAEAAEIMGSTPARHAMPFYPVLIEVAGSMDDAIVRDVTQRLRRYRNRYQPLLRCMFTLVATAVPEARLFGDDSAAALEAQPNPTTAAAGQLFTAPKNAVSVNKIHPLVSRFYPHQLVCAQQKSRSDYTTGVEPAALPGAPSGALQPCWMDDPATAALSGVTTAADCHDRAVRRVEDFMAYHFLPLAMTHNCSPPEAISTSAKAFVLRHYVNEASRTSSFLLADPFYASASVPADAVAGAAIIDPRAEQLEAYAADLSRIGVTLSFIIFTHCYVDGASGLAELIESFPAARVVSGIPLGPAGTTEDVQLSPRLRLRTVRVPAFSPECLLAEIYFCDMLKGLCTGVLWSTDAAPRCDLLQWSAFPRETGHVPTLPPSSINSDSGDRDAALAHTHEMLKKYLFDAYFSPLCASVSEPSRPSGRAAKSARTEEALANQEEQMEEATLESEGLEQVVLLPTHGGYNNVTSQLDLYWAVYLGDLTRMKHSRAVIDALATTAEAFASYNRRLPPLPHPPSFDTSRVVHLRQLLALLRPEQRATCLAQLPADMQHALRYSFDPSAAHSALGDASNASRRQFASFSWYVNLVDVRDANDYHALHLCGAVNVPMSFPGVAYGARRAELWLQCVIVPFQPIVALCATEEQRAELSRRLSALSPESRVHVFTLADLSDALKFPPRHSTRGGQATATELPWREVSCDVPTSVSADVPLPRNLLCIQRDDALANLTSYEDLTAAEPTDTRVVLDVRTPYEFKNGSHQHSVHVGLAQLCAMVVEDAVEASRPLSQWHCGSSPRLADAYVKIIHTAALMARLPVVWQEASLSDVVIYCAGGYRSLIASSLLQRAIEASATPAWRKLHISNVSGGAFQIMTQRPDLWQVKDRSVVCIS
;
A
#
# COMPACT_ATOMS: atom_id res chain seq x y z
N MET A 1 25.32 20.00 6.47
CA MET A 1 26.73 20.09 6.03
C MET A 1 26.72 20.17 4.52
N LEU A 2 27.10 21.34 4.00
CA LEU A 2 27.04 21.71 2.59
C LEU A 2 28.43 21.50 1.99
N ASP A 3 28.58 20.47 1.17
CA ASP A 3 29.58 20.45 0.10
C ASP A 3 28.83 20.34 -1.23
N SER A 4 29.03 21.34 -2.07
CA SER A 4 28.46 21.45 -3.42
C SER A 4 29.29 20.61 -4.39
N PRO A 5 28.70 19.83 -5.32
CA PRO A 5 29.41 19.41 -6.52
C PRO A 5 28.99 20.30 -7.73
N PRO A 6 29.87 20.42 -8.74
CA PRO A 6 29.88 21.55 -9.66
C PRO A 6 28.85 21.45 -10.78
N ALA A 7 28.36 22.63 -11.20
CA ALA A 7 27.59 22.82 -12.42
C ALA A 7 28.47 22.60 -13.65
N LEU A 8 28.19 21.56 -14.43
CA LEU A 8 28.70 21.38 -15.80
C LEU A 8 27.67 20.58 -16.60
N TYR A 9 26.84 21.26 -17.38
CA TYR A 9 26.52 20.83 -18.74
C TYR A 9 26.17 22.08 -19.56
N ALA A 10 27.08 22.37 -20.49
CA ALA A 10 27.06 23.50 -21.38
C ALA A 10 25.96 23.39 -22.43
N SER A 11 25.37 24.54 -22.73
CA SER A 11 24.58 24.85 -23.92
C SER A 11 25.34 24.52 -25.21
N GLN A 12 24.72 23.77 -26.11
CA GLN A 12 25.02 23.84 -27.55
C GLN A 12 23.72 23.96 -28.35
N GLU A 13 23.78 24.89 -29.30
CA GLU A 13 22.73 25.48 -30.12
C GLU A 13 22.08 24.51 -31.13
N PRO A 14 20.87 24.82 -31.64
CA PRO A 14 20.22 24.02 -32.67
C PRO A 14 20.76 24.40 -34.05
N VAL A 15 21.37 23.45 -34.77
CA VAL A 15 21.75 23.65 -36.18
C VAL A 15 20.71 23.03 -37.11
N SER A 16 19.98 23.94 -37.76
CA SER A 16 19.29 23.91 -39.07
C SER A 16 19.28 22.62 -39.89
N ALA A 17 18.07 22.16 -40.21
CA ALA A 17 17.77 21.20 -41.27
C ALA A 17 17.94 21.80 -42.67
N GLY A 18 18.56 21.06 -43.59
CA GLY A 18 18.59 21.32 -45.03
C GLY A 18 18.34 20.02 -45.80
N PRO A 19 17.51 20.01 -46.86
CA PRO A 19 17.03 18.79 -47.50
C PRO A 19 17.91 18.37 -48.68
N GLN A 20 18.28 17.10 -48.80
CA GLN A 20 18.69 16.53 -50.09
C GLN A 20 18.27 15.05 -50.21
N ALA A 21 17.88 14.72 -51.44
CA ALA A 21 17.13 13.57 -51.88
C ALA A 21 18.00 12.40 -52.38
N GLU A 22 17.39 11.22 -52.34
CA GLU A 22 17.50 10.05 -53.25
C GLU A 22 18.87 9.62 -53.79
N ALA A 23 19.33 8.46 -53.32
CA ALA A 23 19.80 7.39 -54.21
C ALA A 23 19.66 6.02 -53.52
N ALA A 24 19.00 5.10 -54.22
CA ALA A 24 18.71 3.73 -53.81
C ALA A 24 19.95 2.83 -53.87
N GLU A 25 20.18 2.02 -52.84
CA GLU A 25 20.96 0.79 -52.96
C GLU A 25 20.32 -0.33 -52.12
N ILE A 26 19.93 -1.38 -52.84
CA ILE A 26 19.30 -2.59 -52.33
C ILE A 26 20.42 -3.46 -51.74
N MET A 27 20.54 -3.47 -50.42
CA MET A 27 21.29 -4.50 -49.69
C MET A 27 20.43 -4.98 -48.53
N GLY A 28 20.15 -6.29 -48.52
CA GLY A 28 19.35 -6.96 -47.51
C GLY A 28 19.98 -6.81 -46.11
N SER A 29 19.48 -5.84 -45.35
CA SER A 29 19.64 -5.79 -43.91
C SER A 29 18.59 -6.71 -43.28
N THR A 30 19.01 -7.72 -42.55
CA THR A 30 18.16 -8.41 -41.58
C THR A 30 17.47 -7.36 -40.72
N PRO A 31 16.14 -7.39 -40.55
CA PRO A 31 15.47 -6.43 -39.69
C PRO A 31 16.06 -6.57 -38.29
N ALA A 32 16.54 -5.46 -37.71
CA ALA A 32 16.80 -5.41 -36.29
C ALA A 32 15.51 -5.91 -35.62
N ARG A 33 15.60 -7.02 -34.86
CA ARG A 33 14.47 -7.54 -34.10
C ARG A 33 14.12 -6.48 -33.07
N HIS A 34 13.25 -5.54 -33.45
CA HIS A 34 12.63 -4.65 -32.50
C HIS A 34 11.85 -5.54 -31.54
N ALA A 35 12.23 -5.53 -30.26
CA ALA A 35 11.50 -6.20 -29.19
C ALA A 35 9.99 -5.97 -29.40
N MET A 36 9.22 -7.05 -29.49
CA MET A 36 7.78 -7.00 -29.74
C MET A 36 7.16 -5.99 -28.78
N PRO A 37 6.47 -4.93 -29.27
CA PRO A 37 5.88 -3.95 -28.38
C PRO A 37 4.84 -4.66 -27.50
N PHE A 38 5.04 -4.56 -26.20
CA PHE A 38 4.12 -5.08 -25.20
C PHE A 38 2.71 -4.48 -25.41
N TYR A 39 1.67 -5.32 -25.46
CA TYR A 39 0.29 -4.86 -25.62
C TYR A 39 -0.44 -4.90 -24.29
N PRO A 40 -0.82 -3.73 -23.71
CA PRO A 40 -1.70 -3.71 -22.55
C PRO A 40 -3.06 -4.31 -22.93
N VAL A 41 -3.71 -4.93 -21.95
CA VAL A 41 -5.08 -5.44 -22.12
C VAL A 41 -5.99 -4.26 -22.43
N LEU A 42 -6.66 -4.31 -23.59
CA LEU A 42 -7.54 -3.24 -24.04
C LEU A 42 -8.98 -3.52 -23.63
N ILE A 43 -9.55 -2.64 -22.80
CA ILE A 43 -10.98 -2.64 -22.48
C ILE A 43 -11.62 -1.42 -23.13
N GLU A 44 -12.61 -1.64 -23.99
CA GLU A 44 -13.35 -0.59 -24.67
C GLU A 44 -14.78 -0.49 -24.10
N VAL A 45 -15.14 0.69 -23.61
CA VAL A 45 -16.52 1.01 -23.26
C VAL A 45 -17.09 1.88 -24.37
N ALA A 46 -18.14 1.39 -25.04
CA ALA A 46 -18.81 2.12 -26.09
C ALA A 46 -20.26 2.48 -25.68
N GLY A 47 -20.62 3.76 -25.76
CA GLY A 47 -21.97 4.22 -25.48
C GLY A 47 -22.06 5.70 -25.14
N SER A 48 -23.27 6.20 -24.86
CA SER A 48 -23.48 7.58 -24.41
C SER A 48 -23.17 7.73 -22.92
N MET A 49 -22.50 8.82 -22.50
CA MET A 49 -22.31 9.14 -21.08
C MET A 49 -23.62 9.48 -20.35
N ASP A 50 -24.69 9.77 -21.09
CA ASP A 50 -26.04 9.94 -20.53
C ASP A 50 -26.63 8.59 -20.09
N ASP A 51 -26.07 7.47 -20.56
CA ASP A 51 -26.44 6.15 -20.10
C ASP A 51 -25.82 5.85 -18.72
N ALA A 52 -26.68 5.59 -17.74
CA ALA A 52 -26.25 5.31 -16.37
C ALA A 52 -25.28 4.12 -16.28
N ILE A 53 -25.47 3.08 -17.10
CA ILE A 53 -24.59 1.89 -17.14
C ILE A 53 -23.21 2.27 -17.66
N VAL A 54 -23.15 2.97 -18.79
CA VAL A 54 -21.89 3.40 -19.42
C VAL A 54 -21.12 4.31 -18.47
N ARG A 55 -21.80 5.24 -17.80
CA ARG A 55 -21.21 6.15 -16.81
C ARG A 55 -20.65 5.39 -15.60
N ASP A 56 -21.40 4.46 -15.01
CA ASP A 56 -20.94 3.69 -13.83
C ASP A 56 -19.77 2.75 -14.18
N VAL A 57 -19.88 2.01 -15.29
CA VAL A 57 -18.79 1.16 -15.81
C VAL A 57 -17.54 1.99 -16.09
N THR A 58 -17.68 3.16 -16.73
CA THR A 58 -16.57 4.08 -16.98
C THR A 58 -15.93 4.56 -15.67
N GLN A 59 -16.73 4.93 -14.67
CA GLN A 59 -16.23 5.38 -13.38
C GLN A 59 -15.46 4.27 -12.65
N ARG A 60 -15.96 3.02 -12.70
CA ARG A 60 -15.31 1.84 -12.11
C ARG A 60 -14.01 1.49 -12.81
N LEU A 61 -14.01 1.40 -14.15
CA LEU A 61 -12.79 1.12 -14.93
C LEU A 61 -11.72 2.19 -14.75
N ARG A 62 -12.09 3.46 -14.53
CA ARG A 62 -11.12 4.51 -14.17
C ARG A 62 -10.43 4.24 -12.83
N ARG A 63 -11.13 3.69 -11.84
CA ARG A 63 -10.53 3.29 -10.55
C ARG A 63 -9.50 2.18 -10.75
N TYR A 64 -9.82 1.18 -11.58
CA TYR A 64 -8.89 0.10 -11.91
C TYR A 64 -7.72 0.55 -12.77
N ARG A 65 -7.94 1.47 -13.73
CA ARG A 65 -6.89 2.05 -14.55
C ARG A 65 -5.78 2.63 -13.68
N ASN A 66 -6.10 3.39 -12.63
CA ASN A 66 -5.07 3.97 -11.77
C ASN A 66 -4.21 2.91 -11.07
N ARG A 67 -4.76 1.71 -10.81
CA ARG A 67 -4.02 0.59 -10.19
C ARG A 67 -3.19 -0.21 -11.19
N TYR A 68 -3.69 -0.35 -12.42
CA TYR A 68 -3.16 -1.27 -13.42
C TYR A 68 -2.75 -0.60 -14.73
N GLN A 69 -2.54 0.72 -14.76
CA GLN A 69 -2.28 1.48 -15.99
C GLN A 69 -1.21 0.87 -16.91
N PRO A 70 -0.10 0.28 -16.42
CA PRO A 70 0.87 -0.39 -17.29
C PRO A 70 0.29 -1.63 -17.98
N LEU A 71 -0.60 -2.36 -17.29
CA LEU A 71 -1.22 -3.59 -17.78
C LEU A 71 -2.56 -3.36 -18.52
N LEU A 72 -3.25 -2.26 -18.22
CA LEU A 72 -4.64 -1.97 -18.63
C LEU A 72 -4.72 -0.66 -19.40
N ARG A 73 -5.19 -0.74 -20.64
CA ARG A 73 -5.60 0.41 -21.42
C ARG A 73 -7.12 0.45 -21.50
N CYS A 74 -7.73 1.49 -20.95
CA CYS A 74 -9.16 1.74 -21.13
C CYS A 74 -9.38 2.71 -22.29
N MET A 75 -10.19 2.32 -23.27
CA MET A 75 -10.71 3.19 -24.31
C MET A 75 -12.20 3.47 -24.05
N PHE A 76 -12.59 4.73 -24.22
CA PHE A 76 -13.97 5.18 -24.00
C PHE A 76 -14.46 5.80 -25.31
N THR A 77 -15.29 5.05 -26.05
CA THR A 77 -15.87 5.48 -27.32
C THR A 77 -17.24 6.08 -27.05
N LEU A 78 -17.29 7.41 -26.98
CA LEU A 78 -18.53 8.14 -26.73
C LEU A 78 -19.37 8.19 -28.01
N VAL A 79 -20.54 7.55 -27.97
CA VAL A 79 -21.47 7.54 -29.10
C VAL A 79 -22.66 8.44 -28.75
N ALA A 80 -22.91 9.46 -29.58
CA ALA A 80 -23.92 10.50 -29.32
C ALA A 80 -25.36 9.96 -29.26
N THR A 81 -25.62 8.82 -29.88
CA THR A 81 -26.92 8.13 -29.87
C THR A 81 -26.71 6.66 -29.58
N ALA A 82 -27.71 5.97 -29.03
CA ALA A 82 -27.67 4.51 -28.91
C ALA A 82 -27.57 3.87 -30.32
N VAL A 83 -26.36 3.47 -30.72
CA VAL A 83 -26.12 2.77 -31.99
C VAL A 83 -26.13 1.26 -31.70
N PRO A 84 -26.88 0.45 -32.47
CA PRO A 84 -26.86 -1.01 -32.33
C PRO A 84 -25.45 -1.60 -32.46
N GLU A 85 -25.12 -2.62 -31.66
CA GLU A 85 -23.80 -3.23 -31.63
C GLU A 85 -23.32 -3.75 -32.99
N ALA A 86 -24.22 -4.39 -33.75
CA ALA A 86 -23.91 -4.87 -35.10
C ALA A 86 -23.43 -3.74 -36.04
N ARG A 87 -23.86 -2.48 -35.80
CA ARG A 87 -23.32 -1.31 -36.51
C ARG A 87 -22.00 -0.82 -35.93
N LEU A 88 -21.75 -1.00 -34.63
CA LEU A 88 -20.49 -0.62 -34.00
C LEU A 88 -19.36 -1.60 -34.35
N PHE A 89 -19.58 -2.90 -34.19
CA PHE A 89 -18.53 -3.92 -34.22
C PHE A 89 -18.73 -5.03 -35.27
N GLY A 90 -19.80 -4.99 -36.06
CA GLY A 90 -20.17 -6.09 -36.98
C GLY A 90 -20.94 -7.20 -36.26
N ASP A 91 -21.57 -8.08 -37.04
CA ASP A 91 -22.32 -9.24 -36.53
C ASP A 91 -21.39 -10.47 -36.56
N ASP A 92 -20.85 -10.90 -35.41
CA ASP A 92 -19.94 -12.07 -35.33
C ASP A 92 -20.61 -13.37 -35.87
N SER A 93 -21.94 -13.39 -35.91
CA SER A 93 -22.75 -14.50 -36.45
C SER A 93 -22.64 -14.67 -37.98
N ALA A 94 -22.26 -13.63 -38.72
CA ALA A 94 -22.13 -13.69 -40.17
C ALA A 94 -20.87 -14.48 -40.63
N ALA A 95 -19.82 -14.52 -39.82
CA ALA A 95 -18.57 -15.19 -40.17
C ALA A 95 -18.66 -16.74 -40.09
N ALA A 96 -19.64 -17.30 -39.39
CA ALA A 96 -19.79 -18.75 -39.26
C ALA A 96 -20.65 -19.41 -40.37
N LEU A 97 -21.27 -18.61 -41.25
CA LEU A 97 -22.19 -19.09 -42.29
C LEU A 97 -21.67 -18.88 -43.72
N GLU A 98 -20.38 -18.59 -43.90
CA GLU A 98 -19.72 -18.53 -45.21
C GLU A 98 -19.58 -19.93 -45.84
N ALA A 99 -20.70 -20.48 -46.33
CA ALA A 99 -20.74 -21.57 -47.30
C ALA A 99 -21.82 -21.38 -48.37
N GLN A 100 -22.49 -20.21 -48.45
CA GLN A 100 -23.43 -19.92 -49.53
C GLN A 100 -23.14 -18.58 -50.23
N PRO A 101 -22.85 -18.60 -51.54
CA PRO A 101 -22.71 -17.39 -52.33
C PRO A 101 -24.11 -16.91 -52.73
N ASN A 102 -24.67 -15.94 -52.01
CA ASN A 102 -25.76 -15.11 -52.53
C ASN A 102 -25.64 -13.69 -51.97
N PRO A 103 -25.12 -12.73 -52.76
CA PRO A 103 -25.09 -11.33 -52.36
C PRO A 103 -26.38 -10.65 -52.82
N THR A 104 -27.22 -10.16 -51.90
CA THR A 104 -28.22 -9.13 -52.25
C THR A 104 -28.76 -8.27 -51.10
N THR A 105 -28.29 -8.40 -49.87
CA THR A 105 -28.68 -7.50 -48.78
C THR A 105 -27.56 -6.53 -48.42
N ALA A 106 -27.84 -5.24 -48.60
CA ALA A 106 -26.94 -4.12 -48.36
C ALA A 106 -26.23 -4.23 -47.01
N ALA A 107 -24.91 -4.35 -47.03
CA ALA A 107 -24.05 -4.37 -45.85
C ALA A 107 -24.16 -3.01 -45.13
N ALA A 108 -24.79 -3.00 -43.96
CA ALA A 108 -24.64 -1.91 -43.01
C ALA A 108 -23.18 -1.93 -42.53
N GLY A 109 -22.37 -0.97 -42.99
CA GLY A 109 -20.95 -0.91 -42.69
C GLY A 109 -20.66 -0.85 -41.19
N GLN A 110 -19.71 -1.66 -40.74
CA GLN A 110 -19.10 -1.60 -39.41
C GLN A 110 -18.48 -0.22 -39.19
N LEU A 111 -18.89 0.49 -38.13
CA LEU A 111 -18.36 1.81 -37.79
C LEU A 111 -16.95 1.73 -37.21
N PHE A 112 -16.62 0.65 -36.49
CA PHE A 112 -15.32 0.46 -35.85
C PHE A 112 -14.84 -0.99 -35.98
N THR A 113 -13.63 -1.20 -36.49
CA THR A 113 -12.90 -2.46 -36.31
C THR A 113 -12.39 -2.52 -34.88
N ALA A 114 -13.11 -3.22 -34.00
CA ALA A 114 -12.60 -3.51 -32.66
C ALA A 114 -11.28 -4.28 -32.78
N PRO A 115 -10.21 -3.88 -32.06
CA PRO A 115 -8.99 -4.68 -31.98
C PRO A 115 -9.34 -6.12 -31.59
N LYS A 116 -8.65 -7.12 -32.16
CA LYS A 116 -8.89 -8.55 -31.86
C LYS A 116 -8.90 -8.88 -30.36
N ASN A 117 -8.27 -8.02 -29.56
CA ASN A 117 -8.05 -8.16 -28.13
C ASN A 117 -8.94 -7.22 -27.29
N ALA A 118 -9.90 -6.51 -27.89
CA ALA A 118 -10.75 -5.55 -27.19
C ALA A 118 -11.97 -6.21 -26.54
N VAL A 119 -12.22 -5.84 -25.28
CA VAL A 119 -13.44 -6.19 -24.53
C VAL A 119 -14.47 -5.08 -24.74
N SER A 120 -15.61 -5.38 -25.35
CA SER A 120 -16.70 -4.41 -25.52
C SER A 120 -17.75 -4.57 -24.42
N VAL A 121 -18.22 -3.45 -23.86
CA VAL A 121 -19.35 -3.41 -22.94
C VAL A 121 -20.53 -2.73 -23.64
N ASN A 122 -21.55 -3.50 -24.02
CA ASN A 122 -22.80 -2.97 -24.58
C ASN A 122 -24.03 -3.65 -23.93
N LYS A 123 -25.19 -3.00 -24.02
CA LYS A 123 -26.45 -3.34 -23.34
C LYS A 123 -26.95 -4.77 -23.53
N ILE A 124 -26.53 -5.44 -24.60
CA ILE A 124 -27.13 -6.70 -25.05
C ILE A 124 -26.14 -7.87 -24.97
N HIS A 125 -24.82 -7.61 -25.04
CA HIS A 125 -23.81 -8.66 -25.01
C HIS A 125 -22.95 -8.64 -23.73
N PRO A 126 -22.83 -9.78 -23.01
CA PRO A 126 -21.93 -9.90 -21.87
C PRO A 126 -20.48 -9.55 -22.23
N LEU A 127 -19.72 -9.00 -21.28
CA LEU A 127 -18.25 -8.80 -21.31
C LEU A 127 -17.41 -10.05 -21.70
N VAL A 128 -18.05 -11.19 -21.96
CA VAL A 128 -17.47 -12.52 -21.80
C VAL A 128 -17.48 -13.33 -23.11
N SER A 129 -18.26 -12.95 -24.14
CA SER A 129 -18.43 -13.80 -25.34
C SER A 129 -17.15 -13.97 -26.16
N ARG A 130 -16.24 -12.98 -26.17
CA ARG A 130 -14.99 -13.07 -26.95
C ARG A 130 -13.88 -13.88 -26.29
N PHE A 131 -13.92 -14.10 -24.97
CA PHE A 131 -12.85 -14.85 -24.26
C PHE A 131 -13.19 -16.31 -23.99
N TYR A 132 -14.49 -16.65 -23.98
CA TYR A 132 -14.96 -18.01 -23.77
C TYR A 132 -15.89 -18.39 -24.92
N PRO A 133 -15.36 -18.77 -26.10
CA PRO A 133 -16.20 -19.36 -27.14
C PRO A 133 -16.86 -20.61 -26.54
N HIS A 134 -18.19 -20.68 -26.68
CA HIS A 134 -19.02 -21.77 -26.16
C HIS A 134 -18.34 -23.13 -26.36
N GLN A 135 -18.11 -23.86 -25.26
CA GLN A 135 -17.96 -25.31 -25.38
C GLN A 135 -19.29 -25.84 -25.91
N LEU A 136 -19.28 -26.38 -27.12
CA LEU A 136 -20.34 -27.24 -27.62
C LEU A 136 -20.48 -28.41 -26.64
N VAL A 137 -21.48 -28.34 -25.76
CA VAL A 137 -21.93 -29.49 -24.98
C VAL A 137 -22.33 -30.54 -26.00
N CYS A 138 -21.49 -31.56 -26.16
CA CYS A 138 -21.78 -32.69 -27.04
C CYS A 138 -22.96 -33.44 -26.44
N ALA A 139 -24.15 -33.27 -27.02
CA ALA A 139 -25.33 -34.04 -26.68
C ALA A 139 -25.13 -35.50 -27.08
N GLN A 140 -24.58 -36.33 -26.18
CA GLN A 140 -24.60 -37.77 -26.36
C GLN A 140 -26.01 -38.31 -26.08
N GLN A 141 -26.58 -38.88 -27.15
CA GLN A 141 -27.82 -39.63 -27.24
C GLN A 141 -28.07 -40.58 -26.06
N LYS A 142 -29.23 -40.41 -25.41
CA LYS A 142 -29.92 -41.46 -24.65
C LYS A 142 -30.61 -42.42 -25.62
N SER A 143 -30.27 -43.71 -25.59
CA SER A 143 -31.25 -44.78 -25.88
C SER A 143 -30.81 -46.15 -25.32
N ARG A 144 -31.79 -46.86 -24.72
CA ARG A 144 -31.83 -48.25 -24.23
C ARG A 144 -31.17 -48.56 -22.88
N SER A 145 -31.71 -49.40 -22.01
CA SER A 145 -33.06 -49.93 -21.69
C SER A 145 -32.85 -50.86 -20.49
N ASP A 146 -33.75 -50.77 -19.50
CA ASP A 146 -34.23 -51.81 -18.58
C ASP A 146 -33.23 -52.72 -17.83
N TYR A 147 -33.18 -52.56 -16.50
CA TYR A 147 -33.47 -53.64 -15.55
C TYR A 147 -33.90 -53.05 -14.19
N THR A 148 -35.13 -53.37 -13.80
CA THR A 148 -35.80 -53.06 -12.52
C THR A 148 -35.50 -54.10 -11.44
N THR A 149 -35.17 -53.64 -10.23
CA THR A 149 -35.52 -54.14 -8.86
C THR A 149 -34.57 -53.40 -7.89
N GLY A 150 -34.93 -52.67 -6.84
CA GLY A 150 -36.16 -52.52 -6.07
C GLY A 150 -35.82 -52.64 -4.57
N VAL A 151 -35.32 -51.58 -3.93
CA VAL A 151 -35.29 -51.36 -2.45
C VAL A 151 -35.16 -49.86 -2.15
N GLU A 152 -36.15 -49.28 -1.46
CA GLU A 152 -36.14 -47.98 -0.73
C GLU A 152 -35.87 -48.25 0.77
N PRO A 153 -35.72 -47.27 1.70
CA PRO A 153 -35.31 -45.85 1.60
C PRO A 153 -34.32 -45.42 2.74
N ALA A 154 -33.67 -44.25 2.63
CA ALA A 154 -33.38 -43.35 3.77
C ALA A 154 -32.74 -42.03 3.29
N ALA A 155 -33.30 -40.91 3.75
CA ALA A 155 -33.01 -39.55 3.33
C ALA A 155 -31.62 -39.01 3.77
N LEU A 156 -30.91 -38.40 2.81
CA LEU A 156 -29.85 -37.41 3.02
C LEU A 156 -30.03 -36.31 1.95
N PRO A 157 -29.82 -35.02 2.26
CA PRO A 157 -29.95 -33.95 1.28
C PRO A 157 -28.88 -34.10 0.18
N GLY A 158 -29.33 -34.31 -1.05
CA GLY A 158 -28.46 -34.50 -2.21
C GLY A 158 -27.68 -33.23 -2.54
N ALA A 159 -26.36 -33.34 -2.53
CA ALA A 159 -25.46 -32.38 -3.17
C ALA A 159 -25.61 -32.51 -4.70
N PRO A 160 -25.75 -31.41 -5.46
CA PRO A 160 -25.77 -31.49 -6.91
C PRO A 160 -24.35 -31.81 -7.40
N SER A 161 -24.14 -33.06 -7.81
CA SER A 161 -22.98 -33.45 -8.61
C SER A 161 -23.16 -32.87 -10.01
N GLY A 162 -22.71 -31.64 -10.19
CA GLY A 162 -22.58 -30.96 -11.47
C GLY A 162 -21.26 -30.20 -11.45
N ALA A 163 -20.34 -30.54 -12.36
CA ALA A 163 -19.08 -29.83 -12.51
C ALA A 163 -19.35 -28.32 -12.61
N LEU A 164 -18.75 -27.57 -11.69
CA LEU A 164 -18.98 -26.14 -11.47
C LEU A 164 -18.62 -25.35 -12.74
N GLN A 165 -19.63 -25.03 -13.54
CA GLN A 165 -19.55 -23.94 -14.50
C GLN A 165 -19.43 -22.66 -13.66
N PRO A 166 -18.38 -21.82 -13.86
CA PRO A 166 -18.20 -20.63 -13.06
C PRO A 166 -19.46 -19.76 -13.12
N CYS A 167 -19.99 -19.35 -11.96
CA CYS A 167 -21.31 -18.73 -11.82
C CYS A 167 -21.53 -17.42 -12.61
N TRP A 168 -20.49 -16.87 -13.23
CA TRP A 168 -20.54 -15.67 -14.07
C TRP A 168 -20.73 -15.97 -15.57
N MET A 169 -20.58 -17.23 -16.00
CA MET A 169 -21.03 -17.65 -17.33
C MET A 169 -22.52 -17.98 -17.25
N ASP A 170 -23.37 -16.94 -17.29
CA ASP A 170 -24.77 -17.15 -17.66
C ASP A 170 -24.75 -17.84 -19.03
N ASP A 171 -25.22 -19.08 -19.10
CA ASP A 171 -25.60 -19.65 -20.38
C ASP A 171 -26.62 -18.68 -21.01
N PRO A 172 -26.35 -18.12 -22.20
CA PRO A 172 -27.29 -17.22 -22.87
C PRO A 172 -28.68 -17.88 -23.02
N ALA A 173 -28.77 -19.21 -23.04
CA ALA A 173 -30.06 -19.91 -22.97
C ALA A 173 -30.78 -19.67 -21.62
N THR A 174 -30.07 -19.66 -20.51
CA THR A 174 -30.62 -19.40 -19.16
C THR A 174 -30.97 -17.92 -18.96
N ALA A 175 -30.19 -17.00 -19.54
CA ALA A 175 -30.51 -15.57 -19.52
C ALA A 175 -31.73 -15.22 -20.39
N ALA A 176 -31.94 -15.93 -21.50
CA ALA A 176 -33.12 -15.75 -22.35
C ALA A 176 -34.41 -16.33 -21.73
N LEU A 177 -34.28 -17.27 -20.78
CA LEU A 177 -35.41 -17.88 -20.08
C LEU A 177 -35.89 -17.08 -18.85
N SER A 178 -35.10 -16.13 -18.31
CA SER A 178 -35.57 -15.25 -17.24
C SER A 178 -36.34 -14.04 -17.81
N GLY A 179 -37.63 -14.23 -18.04
CA GLY A 179 -38.55 -13.22 -18.58
C GLY A 179 -38.49 -11.87 -17.88
N VAL A 180 -38.43 -10.80 -18.68
CA VAL A 180 -38.45 -9.37 -18.32
C VAL A 180 -37.36 -8.95 -17.32
N THR A 181 -36.14 -8.79 -17.80
CA THR A 181 -35.08 -8.03 -17.09
C THR A 181 -35.44 -6.54 -17.10
N THR A 182 -35.60 -5.93 -15.93
CA THR A 182 -35.76 -4.47 -15.82
C THR A 182 -34.45 -3.76 -16.22
N ALA A 183 -34.52 -2.46 -16.57
CA ALA A 183 -33.32 -1.67 -16.83
C ALA A 183 -32.35 -1.66 -15.63
N ALA A 184 -32.88 -1.74 -14.41
CA ALA A 184 -32.09 -1.87 -13.18
C ALA A 184 -31.37 -3.22 -13.11
N ASP A 185 -32.05 -4.33 -13.44
CA ASP A 185 -31.41 -5.66 -13.47
C ASP A 185 -30.28 -5.73 -14.52
N CYS A 186 -30.49 -5.11 -15.68
CA CYS A 186 -29.45 -5.00 -16.71
C CYS A 186 -28.26 -4.18 -16.23
N HIS A 187 -28.51 -3.04 -15.57
CA HIS A 187 -27.48 -2.20 -14.97
C HIS A 187 -26.65 -2.97 -13.94
N ASP A 188 -27.31 -3.60 -12.97
CA ASP A 188 -26.65 -4.37 -11.91
C ASP A 188 -25.86 -5.55 -12.48
N ARG A 189 -26.40 -6.24 -13.48
CA ARG A 189 -25.70 -7.35 -14.15
C ARG A 189 -24.43 -6.87 -14.88
N ALA A 190 -24.51 -5.76 -15.61
CA ALA A 190 -23.36 -5.21 -16.33
C ALA A 190 -22.25 -4.78 -15.36
N VAL A 191 -22.61 -4.06 -14.30
CA VAL A 191 -21.69 -3.62 -13.24
C VAL A 191 -21.04 -4.83 -12.56
N ARG A 192 -21.83 -5.82 -12.12
CA ARG A 192 -21.31 -7.04 -11.48
C ARG A 192 -20.35 -7.80 -12.38
N ARG A 193 -20.65 -7.95 -13.67
CA ARG A 193 -19.75 -8.64 -14.62
C ARG A 193 -18.41 -7.91 -14.80
N VAL A 194 -18.41 -6.58 -14.86
CA VAL A 194 -17.16 -5.80 -14.90
C VAL A 194 -16.37 -6.00 -13.62
N GLU A 195 -17.01 -5.88 -12.46
CA GLU A 195 -16.37 -6.06 -11.16
C GLU A 195 -15.80 -7.48 -11.01
N ASP A 196 -16.55 -8.53 -11.36
CA ASP A 196 -16.11 -9.92 -11.32
C ASP A 196 -14.94 -10.18 -12.30
N PHE A 197 -15.01 -9.66 -13.52
CA PHE A 197 -13.90 -9.75 -14.48
C PHE A 197 -12.63 -9.10 -13.93
N MET A 198 -12.75 -7.86 -13.43
CA MET A 198 -11.63 -7.12 -12.87
C MET A 198 -11.10 -7.76 -11.57
N ALA A 199 -11.97 -8.45 -10.82
CA ALA A 199 -11.63 -9.12 -9.57
C ALA A 199 -10.88 -10.44 -9.75
N TYR A 200 -11.31 -11.29 -10.69
CA TYR A 200 -10.85 -12.68 -10.78
C TYR A 200 -10.06 -13.01 -12.05
N HIS A 201 -10.25 -12.25 -13.14
CA HIS A 201 -9.79 -12.64 -14.48
C HIS A 201 -8.83 -11.64 -15.14
N PHE A 202 -8.88 -10.37 -14.77
CA PHE A 202 -8.04 -9.36 -15.40
C PHE A 202 -6.54 -9.66 -15.25
N LEU A 203 -6.05 -9.97 -14.04
CA LEU A 203 -4.62 -10.24 -13.84
C LEU A 203 -4.16 -11.56 -14.49
N PRO A 204 -4.88 -12.69 -14.37
CA PRO A 204 -4.55 -13.90 -15.14
C PRO A 204 -4.54 -13.65 -16.65
N LEU A 205 -5.49 -12.84 -17.15
CA LEU A 205 -5.50 -12.43 -18.55
C LEU A 205 -4.25 -11.62 -18.88
N ALA A 206 -3.91 -10.58 -18.10
CA ALA A 206 -2.70 -9.79 -18.33
C ALA A 206 -1.44 -10.68 -18.34
N MET A 207 -1.32 -11.62 -17.39
CA MET A 207 -0.21 -12.57 -17.31
C MET A 207 -0.10 -13.52 -18.50
N THR A 208 -1.19 -13.76 -19.25
CA THR A 208 -1.22 -14.71 -20.37
C THR A 208 -1.44 -14.05 -21.73
N HIS A 209 -1.80 -12.77 -21.76
CA HIS A 209 -2.24 -12.04 -22.95
C HIS A 209 -1.17 -11.91 -24.04
N ASN A 210 0.09 -11.76 -23.62
CA ASN A 210 1.21 -11.50 -24.52
C ASN A 210 2.01 -12.76 -24.87
N CYS A 211 1.58 -13.94 -24.40
CA CYS A 211 2.30 -15.19 -24.65
C CYS A 211 2.18 -15.63 -26.11
N SER A 212 3.32 -15.90 -26.74
CA SER A 212 3.42 -16.41 -28.11
C SER A 212 3.74 -17.92 -28.13
N PRO A 213 3.24 -18.69 -29.11
CA PRO A 213 2.29 -18.29 -30.15
C PRO A 213 0.83 -18.30 -29.65
N PRO A 214 -0.02 -17.37 -30.10
CA PRO A 214 -1.43 -17.27 -29.71
C PRO A 214 -2.27 -18.53 -30.06
N GLU A 215 -1.75 -19.41 -30.91
CA GLU A 215 -2.42 -20.60 -31.46
C GLU A 215 -2.32 -21.84 -30.57
N ALA A 216 -1.39 -21.90 -29.60
CA ALA A 216 -1.18 -23.10 -28.78
C ALA A 216 -2.09 -23.20 -27.54
N ILE A 217 -2.79 -22.12 -27.18
CA ILE A 217 -3.58 -22.11 -25.96
C ILE A 217 -5.02 -22.53 -26.28
N SER A 218 -5.27 -23.85 -26.19
CA SER A 218 -6.62 -24.43 -26.16
C SER A 218 -7.55 -23.59 -25.27
N THR A 219 -8.80 -23.42 -25.67
CA THR A 219 -9.82 -22.66 -24.91
C THR A 219 -10.01 -23.20 -23.49
N SER A 220 -9.65 -24.45 -23.21
CA SER A 220 -9.64 -25.04 -21.86
C SER A 220 -8.40 -24.70 -21.01
N ALA A 221 -7.33 -24.16 -21.62
CA ALA A 221 -6.04 -23.90 -20.97
C ALA A 221 -5.91 -22.46 -20.42
N LYS A 222 -6.96 -21.62 -20.48
CA LYS A 222 -6.81 -20.15 -20.35
C LYS A 222 -7.09 -19.50 -19.01
N ALA A 223 -7.43 -20.21 -17.93
CA ALA A 223 -7.68 -19.49 -16.69
C ALA A 223 -7.33 -20.28 -15.43
N PHE A 224 -6.52 -19.64 -14.59
CA PHE A 224 -6.57 -19.75 -13.14
C PHE A 224 -7.21 -18.46 -12.59
N VAL A 225 -7.53 -18.42 -11.31
CA VAL A 225 -8.01 -17.23 -10.61
C VAL A 225 -6.83 -16.59 -9.88
N LEU A 226 -6.65 -15.29 -10.06
CA LEU A 226 -5.79 -14.44 -9.24
C LEU A 226 -6.62 -13.26 -8.77
N ARG A 227 -7.01 -13.30 -7.50
CA ARG A 227 -7.76 -12.26 -6.83
C ARG A 227 -6.80 -11.36 -6.05
N HIS A 228 -6.79 -10.09 -6.39
CA HIS A 228 -5.97 -9.06 -5.75
C HIS A 228 -6.82 -8.23 -4.78
N TYR A 229 -6.54 -8.34 -3.49
CA TYR A 229 -7.14 -7.49 -2.46
C TYR A 229 -6.21 -6.31 -2.23
N VAL A 230 -6.76 -5.10 -2.35
CA VAL A 230 -6.02 -3.86 -2.11
C VAL A 230 -6.70 -3.14 -0.97
N ASN A 231 -6.02 -3.04 0.18
CA ASN A 231 -6.41 -2.07 1.19
C ASN A 231 -5.83 -0.71 0.80
N GLU A 232 -6.72 0.15 0.33
CA GLU A 232 -6.39 1.50 -0.10
C GLU A 232 -6.00 2.44 1.04
N ALA A 233 -6.36 2.10 2.28
CA ALA A 233 -6.08 2.88 3.47
C ALA A 233 -4.65 2.63 3.97
N SER A 234 -4.31 1.37 4.21
CA SER A 234 -2.92 0.99 4.53
C SER A 234 -1.98 1.02 3.33
N ARG A 235 -2.50 1.05 2.09
CA ARG A 235 -1.71 0.84 0.86
C ARG A 235 -0.95 -0.48 0.91
N THR A 236 -1.64 -1.54 1.30
CA THR A 236 -1.15 -2.92 1.26
C THR A 236 -2.04 -3.79 0.39
N SER A 237 -1.48 -4.88 -0.13
CA SER A 237 -2.20 -5.86 -0.92
C SER A 237 -2.02 -7.28 -0.40
N SER A 238 -2.90 -8.16 -0.84
CA SER A 238 -2.78 -9.60 -0.68
C SER A 238 -3.34 -10.29 -1.91
N PHE A 239 -2.99 -11.56 -2.10
CA PHE A 239 -3.34 -12.29 -3.32
C PHE A 239 -3.95 -13.64 -2.97
N LEU A 240 -5.09 -13.98 -3.58
CA LEU A 240 -5.62 -15.34 -3.58
C LEU A 240 -5.42 -15.95 -4.98
N LEU A 241 -4.79 -17.12 -5.02
CA LEU A 241 -4.59 -17.92 -6.23
C LEU A 241 -5.32 -19.24 -6.12
N ALA A 242 -6.01 -19.63 -7.19
CA ALA A 242 -6.69 -20.92 -7.28
C ALA A 242 -6.81 -21.39 -8.73
N ASP A 243 -6.86 -22.70 -8.96
CA ASP A 243 -7.22 -23.27 -10.26
C ASP A 243 -8.59 -23.96 -10.15
N PRO A 244 -9.71 -23.24 -10.33
CA PRO A 244 -11.05 -23.81 -10.15
C PRO A 244 -11.38 -24.89 -11.20
N PHE A 245 -10.66 -24.92 -12.33
CA PHE A 245 -10.93 -25.88 -13.40
C PHE A 245 -10.32 -27.26 -13.14
N TYR A 246 -9.46 -27.37 -12.13
CA TYR A 246 -8.84 -28.65 -11.76
C TYR A 246 -9.77 -29.56 -10.91
N ALA A 247 -11.00 -29.12 -10.62
CA ALA A 247 -12.01 -29.94 -9.93
C ALA A 247 -12.73 -30.98 -10.83
N SER A 248 -12.37 -31.09 -12.12
CA SER A 248 -13.15 -31.83 -13.12
C SER A 248 -12.61 -33.25 -13.42
N ALA A 249 -13.35 -34.26 -12.97
CA ALA A 249 -13.45 -35.66 -13.43
C ALA A 249 -12.28 -36.66 -13.29
N SER A 250 -11.01 -36.25 -13.08
CA SER A 250 -9.87 -37.20 -13.02
C SER A 250 -9.07 -37.19 -11.70
N VAL A 251 -9.49 -36.39 -10.73
CA VAL A 251 -8.83 -36.24 -9.44
C VAL A 251 -9.59 -37.12 -8.43
N PRO A 252 -8.92 -37.93 -7.57
CA PRO A 252 -9.60 -38.70 -6.53
C PRO A 252 -10.56 -37.80 -5.76
N ALA A 253 -11.73 -38.29 -5.37
CA ALA A 253 -12.76 -37.50 -4.69
C ALA A 253 -12.26 -36.77 -3.42
N ASP A 254 -11.08 -37.18 -2.91
CA ASP A 254 -10.42 -36.63 -1.74
C ASP A 254 -9.42 -35.49 -2.05
N ALA A 255 -9.07 -35.24 -3.32
CA ALA A 255 -8.13 -34.20 -3.70
C ALA A 255 -8.88 -32.94 -4.16
N VAL A 256 -9.12 -32.05 -3.19
CA VAL A 256 -9.72 -30.73 -3.41
C VAL A 256 -8.72 -29.82 -4.14
N ALA A 257 -9.19 -29.08 -5.15
CA ALA A 257 -8.39 -28.05 -5.80
C ALA A 257 -7.91 -27.04 -4.76
N GLY A 258 -6.59 -26.91 -4.63
CA GLY A 258 -5.98 -26.08 -3.60
C GLY A 258 -5.97 -24.61 -3.98
N ALA A 259 -6.18 -23.76 -2.98
CA ALA A 259 -5.94 -22.33 -3.07
C ALA A 259 -4.73 -21.92 -2.22
N ALA A 260 -4.05 -20.84 -2.63
CA ALA A 260 -3.05 -20.16 -1.81
C ALA A 260 -3.49 -18.72 -1.55
N ILE A 261 -3.26 -18.24 -0.33
CA ILE A 261 -3.28 -16.81 -0.01
C ILE A 261 -1.85 -16.35 0.26
N ILE A 262 -1.40 -15.34 -0.47
CA ILE A 262 -0.10 -14.69 -0.29
C ILE A 262 -0.32 -13.39 0.47
N ASP A 263 0.45 -13.20 1.53
CA ASP A 263 0.47 -12.02 2.41
C ASP A 263 -0.92 -11.66 2.95
N PRO A 264 -1.58 -12.55 3.72
CA PRO A 264 -2.92 -12.25 4.26
C PRO A 264 -2.94 -11.02 5.18
N ARG A 265 -4.14 -10.46 5.38
CA ARG A 265 -4.41 -9.28 6.22
C ARG A 265 -5.62 -9.58 7.11
N ALA A 266 -5.55 -9.22 8.38
CA ALA A 266 -6.63 -9.46 9.35
C ALA A 266 -7.96 -8.80 8.94
N GLU A 267 -7.88 -7.62 8.33
CA GLU A 267 -9.05 -6.86 7.86
C GLU A 267 -9.74 -7.46 6.62
N GLN A 268 -9.17 -8.47 5.98
CA GLN A 268 -9.68 -9.09 4.75
C GLN A 268 -10.13 -10.54 4.96
N LEU A 269 -10.12 -11.06 6.19
CA LEU A 269 -10.45 -12.46 6.50
C LEU A 269 -11.83 -12.88 5.97
N GLU A 270 -12.84 -12.04 6.17
CA GLU A 270 -14.20 -12.29 5.66
C GLU A 270 -14.23 -12.35 4.12
N ALA A 271 -13.48 -11.46 3.47
CA ALA A 271 -13.39 -11.42 2.01
C ALA A 271 -12.69 -12.68 1.46
N TYR A 272 -11.64 -13.16 2.13
CA TYR A 272 -10.99 -14.42 1.77
C TYR A 272 -11.94 -15.61 1.88
N ALA A 273 -12.66 -15.73 3.00
CA ALA A 273 -13.62 -16.81 3.20
C ALA A 273 -14.75 -16.78 2.16
N ALA A 274 -15.28 -15.59 1.86
CA ALA A 274 -16.30 -15.39 0.84
C ALA A 274 -15.80 -15.77 -0.57
N ASP A 275 -14.59 -15.34 -0.95
CA ASP A 275 -14.02 -15.65 -2.27
C ASP A 275 -13.65 -17.13 -2.41
N LEU A 276 -13.09 -17.77 -1.36
CA LEU A 276 -12.86 -19.22 -1.34
C LEU A 276 -14.17 -20.01 -1.54
N SER A 277 -15.22 -19.64 -0.81
CA SER A 277 -16.55 -20.24 -0.95
C SER A 277 -17.14 -20.01 -2.34
N ARG A 278 -17.01 -18.79 -2.88
CA ARG A 278 -17.52 -18.43 -4.21
C ARG A 278 -16.81 -19.20 -5.33
N ILE A 279 -15.50 -19.39 -5.22
CA ILE A 279 -14.69 -20.12 -6.21
C ILE A 279 -14.89 -21.64 -6.09
N GLY A 280 -15.28 -22.14 -4.90
CA GLY A 280 -15.50 -23.55 -4.65
C GLY A 280 -14.20 -24.32 -4.40
N VAL A 281 -13.24 -23.69 -3.70
CA VAL A 281 -11.91 -24.25 -3.40
C VAL A 281 -11.62 -24.18 -1.90
N THR A 282 -10.73 -25.04 -1.43
CA THR A 282 -10.26 -25.02 -0.03
C THR A 282 -8.88 -24.38 0.04
N LEU A 283 -8.65 -23.57 1.08
CA LEU A 283 -7.33 -23.00 1.34
C LEU A 283 -6.34 -24.09 1.70
N SER A 284 -5.30 -24.26 0.89
CA SER A 284 -4.24 -25.24 1.10
C SER A 284 -2.95 -24.60 1.59
N PHE A 285 -2.68 -23.34 1.21
CA PHE A 285 -1.43 -22.66 1.55
C PHE A 285 -1.66 -21.22 2.01
N ILE A 286 -0.91 -20.81 3.03
CA ILE A 286 -0.79 -19.42 3.48
C ILE A 286 0.68 -19.03 3.33
N ILE A 287 0.99 -18.09 2.46
CA ILE A 287 2.37 -17.72 2.12
C ILE A 287 2.66 -16.33 2.68
N PHE A 288 3.74 -16.18 3.44
CA PHE A 288 4.27 -14.88 3.86
C PHE A 288 5.57 -14.58 3.12
N THR A 289 5.56 -13.50 2.33
CA THR A 289 6.78 -12.96 1.71
C THR A 289 7.66 -12.23 2.73
N HIS A 290 7.09 -11.76 3.85
CA HIS A 290 7.79 -11.08 4.93
C HIS A 290 6.92 -10.99 6.20
N CYS A 291 7.49 -10.64 7.35
CA CYS A 291 6.70 -10.21 8.50
C CYS A 291 6.19 -8.78 8.29
N TYR A 292 4.88 -8.57 8.40
CA TYR A 292 4.29 -7.23 8.31
C TYR A 292 4.80 -6.31 9.43
N VAL A 293 5.11 -5.08 9.05
CA VAL A 293 5.44 -3.98 9.97
C VAL A 293 4.28 -2.98 10.09
N ASP A 294 3.37 -2.95 9.12
CA ASP A 294 2.37 -1.90 8.92
C ASP A 294 0.92 -2.40 9.09
N GLY A 295 0.72 -3.51 9.80
CA GLY A 295 -0.60 -4.00 10.21
C GLY A 295 -0.65 -5.50 10.48
N ALA A 296 -1.77 -6.00 10.98
CA ALA A 296 -1.96 -7.39 11.35
C ALA A 296 -2.17 -8.34 10.15
N SER A 297 -1.52 -9.50 10.19
CA SER A 297 -1.62 -10.54 9.15
C SER A 297 -2.93 -11.34 9.15
N GLY A 298 -3.57 -11.52 10.31
CA GLY A 298 -4.71 -12.43 10.47
C GLY A 298 -4.33 -13.92 10.44
N LEU A 299 -3.05 -14.25 10.71
CA LEU A 299 -2.55 -15.63 10.63
C LEU A 299 -3.24 -16.59 11.60
N ALA A 300 -3.47 -16.16 12.84
CA ALA A 300 -4.08 -17.00 13.87
C ALA A 300 -5.51 -17.40 13.47
N GLU A 301 -6.28 -16.43 13.01
CA GLU A 301 -7.67 -16.58 12.57
C GLU A 301 -7.78 -17.44 11.30
N LEU A 302 -6.83 -17.31 10.36
CA LEU A 302 -6.77 -18.16 9.17
C LEU A 302 -6.46 -19.61 9.52
N ILE A 303 -5.53 -19.87 10.44
CA ILE A 303 -5.20 -21.25 10.87
C ILE A 303 -6.36 -21.86 11.65
N GLU A 304 -7.05 -21.09 12.48
CA GLU A 304 -8.25 -21.54 13.18
C GLU A 304 -9.37 -21.91 12.20
N SER A 305 -9.58 -21.08 11.17
CA SER A 305 -10.60 -21.31 10.14
C SER A 305 -10.23 -22.41 9.14
N PHE A 306 -8.93 -22.58 8.87
CA PHE A 306 -8.39 -23.52 7.88
C PHE A 306 -7.21 -24.31 8.46
N PRO A 307 -7.43 -25.22 9.44
CA PRO A 307 -6.37 -25.93 10.15
C PRO A 307 -5.55 -26.88 9.26
N ALA A 308 -6.08 -27.24 8.09
CA ALA A 308 -5.37 -28.03 7.08
C ALA A 308 -4.43 -27.21 6.20
N ALA A 309 -4.51 -25.87 6.23
CA ALA A 309 -3.68 -25.00 5.41
C ALA A 309 -2.23 -25.02 5.92
N ARG A 310 -1.28 -25.24 5.02
CA ARG A 310 0.16 -25.18 5.33
C ARG A 310 0.65 -23.74 5.24
N VAL A 311 1.34 -23.28 6.29
CA VAL A 311 2.01 -21.98 6.29
C VAL A 311 3.39 -22.11 5.66
N VAL A 312 3.70 -21.26 4.67
CA VAL A 312 4.99 -21.16 3.99
C VAL A 312 5.56 -19.77 4.25
N SER A 313 6.78 -19.71 4.79
CA SER A 313 7.46 -18.46 5.12
C SER A 313 8.98 -18.67 5.11
N GLY A 314 9.79 -17.61 5.27
CA GLY A 314 11.23 -17.76 5.47
C GLY A 314 11.62 -18.38 6.83
N ILE A 315 10.65 -18.68 7.69
CA ILE A 315 10.82 -19.36 8.98
C ILE A 315 10.43 -20.84 8.85
N PRO A 316 11.25 -21.82 9.30
CA PRO A 316 12.55 -21.64 9.98
C PRO A 316 13.60 -21.10 9.02
N LEU A 317 14.57 -20.32 9.53
CA LEU A 317 15.65 -19.72 8.73
C LEU A 317 16.51 -20.77 8.03
N GLY A 318 17.08 -20.39 6.89
CA GLY A 318 17.79 -21.29 5.98
C GLY A 318 18.60 -20.51 4.94
N PRO A 319 19.45 -21.18 4.15
CA PRO A 319 20.36 -20.52 3.22
C PRO A 319 19.62 -19.66 2.19
N ALA A 320 20.18 -18.50 1.86
CA ALA A 320 19.67 -17.63 0.81
C ALA A 320 19.63 -18.37 -0.54
N GLY A 321 18.56 -18.18 -1.30
CA GLY A 321 18.29 -18.85 -2.57
C GLY A 321 17.65 -20.24 -2.46
N THR A 322 17.46 -20.79 -1.24
CA THR A 322 16.72 -22.05 -1.08
C THR A 322 15.30 -21.86 -1.64
N THR A 323 14.86 -22.83 -2.45
CA THR A 323 13.55 -22.80 -3.10
C THR A 323 12.61 -23.85 -2.54
N GLU A 324 11.31 -23.54 -2.47
CA GLU A 324 10.27 -24.48 -2.10
C GLU A 324 9.09 -24.35 -3.07
N ASP A 325 8.79 -25.45 -3.79
CA ASP A 325 7.65 -25.52 -4.71
C ASP A 325 6.36 -25.88 -3.94
N VAL A 326 5.28 -25.17 -4.28
CA VAL A 326 3.93 -25.28 -3.74
C VAL A 326 2.98 -25.54 -4.91
N GLN A 327 2.54 -26.79 -5.06
CA GLN A 327 1.65 -27.19 -6.13
C GLN A 327 0.18 -26.93 -5.77
N LEU A 328 -0.56 -26.15 -6.57
CA LEU A 328 -2.01 -25.91 -6.40
C LEU A 328 -2.85 -26.77 -7.35
N SER A 329 -2.36 -26.94 -8.58
CA SER A 329 -2.86 -27.87 -9.60
C SER A 329 -1.71 -28.28 -10.52
N PRO A 330 -1.80 -29.31 -11.36
CA PRO A 330 -0.75 -29.66 -12.33
C PRO A 330 -0.33 -28.52 -13.26
N ARG A 331 -1.18 -27.50 -13.43
CA ARG A 331 -0.91 -26.32 -14.25
C ARG A 331 -0.43 -25.13 -13.43
N LEU A 332 -0.85 -25.01 -12.17
CA LEU A 332 -0.57 -23.85 -11.33
C LEU A 332 0.32 -24.25 -10.15
N ARG A 333 1.54 -23.72 -10.12
CA ARG A 333 2.48 -23.90 -9.01
C ARG A 333 3.09 -22.57 -8.60
N LEU A 334 3.36 -22.44 -7.31
CA LEU A 334 4.11 -21.32 -6.74
C LEU A 334 5.49 -21.84 -6.36
N ARG A 335 6.56 -21.07 -6.61
CA ARG A 335 7.89 -21.35 -6.07
C ARG A 335 8.29 -20.22 -5.14
N THR A 336 8.57 -20.53 -3.89
CA THR A 336 9.14 -19.53 -2.98
C THR A 336 10.65 -19.59 -3.02
N VAL A 337 11.31 -18.43 -2.96
CA VAL A 337 12.77 -18.29 -2.97
C VAL A 337 13.16 -17.45 -1.76
N ARG A 338 14.07 -17.96 -0.93
CA ARG A 338 14.56 -17.23 0.25
C ARG A 338 15.48 -16.10 -0.16
N VAL A 339 15.10 -14.87 0.16
CA VAL A 339 15.91 -13.68 -0.14
C VAL A 339 16.03 -12.86 1.14
N PRO A 340 16.97 -13.19 2.04
CA PRO A 340 17.11 -12.53 3.34
C PRO A 340 17.74 -11.13 3.20
N ALA A 341 17.16 -10.27 2.36
CA ALA A 341 17.66 -8.94 2.05
C ALA A 341 17.33 -7.93 3.16
N PHE A 342 16.05 -7.77 3.52
CA PHE A 342 15.54 -6.81 4.53
C PHE A 342 15.29 -7.42 5.89
N SER A 343 14.99 -8.70 5.88
CA SER A 343 14.76 -9.50 7.06
C SER A 343 15.22 -10.90 6.78
N PRO A 344 15.73 -11.63 7.80
CA PRO A 344 16.09 -13.02 7.64
C PRO A 344 14.97 -13.90 7.05
N GLU A 345 13.69 -13.57 7.29
CA GLU A 345 12.54 -14.34 6.80
C GLU A 345 11.98 -13.93 5.42
N CYS A 346 12.57 -12.94 4.75
CA CYS A 346 12.02 -12.47 3.47
C CYS A 346 12.05 -13.56 2.38
N LEU A 347 10.95 -13.68 1.64
CA LEU A 347 10.77 -14.57 0.50
C LEU A 347 10.30 -13.80 -0.74
N LEU A 348 10.71 -14.27 -1.90
CA LEU A 348 10.08 -13.99 -3.18
C LEU A 348 9.14 -15.17 -3.52
N ALA A 349 7.94 -14.93 -4.05
CA ALA A 349 7.06 -15.98 -4.54
C ALA A 349 6.85 -15.85 -6.05
N GLU A 350 7.35 -16.83 -6.80
CA GLU A 350 7.18 -16.95 -8.25
C GLU A 350 5.87 -17.68 -8.58
N ILE A 351 5.11 -17.18 -9.55
CA ILE A 351 3.88 -17.80 -10.03
C ILE A 351 4.17 -18.47 -11.37
N TYR A 352 4.04 -19.79 -11.43
CA TYR A 352 4.15 -20.55 -12.67
C TYR A 352 2.78 -21.06 -13.12
N PHE A 353 2.50 -20.87 -14.40
CA PHE A 353 1.32 -21.42 -15.06
C PHE A 353 1.74 -22.19 -16.33
N CYS A 354 1.38 -23.47 -16.39
CA CYS A 354 1.86 -24.42 -17.40
C CYS A 354 3.39 -24.39 -17.52
N ASP A 355 4.06 -24.47 -16.38
CA ASP A 355 5.53 -24.42 -16.20
C ASP A 355 6.26 -23.16 -16.70
N MET A 356 5.52 -22.16 -17.18
CA MET A 356 6.07 -20.85 -17.52
C MET A 356 5.94 -19.88 -16.33
N LEU A 357 7.00 -19.13 -16.03
CA LEU A 357 6.96 -18.03 -15.07
C LEU A 357 6.02 -16.92 -15.59
N LYS A 358 5.02 -16.55 -14.81
CA LYS A 358 3.99 -15.55 -15.17
C LYS A 358 3.94 -14.35 -14.24
N GLY A 359 4.36 -14.51 -12.98
CA GLY A 359 4.36 -13.41 -12.04
C GLY A 359 5.35 -13.56 -10.90
N LEU A 360 5.67 -12.44 -10.27
CA LEU A 360 6.55 -12.34 -9.11
C LEU A 360 5.84 -11.56 -8.00
N CYS A 361 5.49 -12.24 -6.91
CA CYS A 361 5.04 -11.61 -5.68
C CYS A 361 6.26 -11.24 -4.83
N THR A 362 6.64 -9.97 -4.86
CA THR A 362 7.92 -9.50 -4.32
C THR A 362 7.87 -9.10 -2.85
N GLY A 363 6.68 -9.02 -2.23
CA GLY A 363 6.60 -8.56 -0.85
C GLY A 363 7.13 -7.13 -0.70
N VAL A 364 8.05 -6.98 0.24
CA VAL A 364 8.87 -5.76 0.45
C VAL A 364 10.20 -5.80 -0.30
N LEU A 365 10.54 -6.88 -1.02
CA LEU A 365 11.83 -7.03 -1.69
C LEU A 365 12.00 -6.07 -2.87
N TRP A 366 10.90 -5.70 -3.52
CA TRP A 366 10.91 -4.81 -4.67
C TRP A 366 9.54 -4.19 -4.89
N SER A 367 9.53 -2.91 -5.27
CA SER A 367 8.33 -2.14 -5.57
C SER A 367 8.37 -1.63 -7.01
N THR A 368 7.36 -0.93 -7.51
CA THR A 368 7.32 -0.58 -8.95
C THR A 368 8.37 0.46 -9.35
N ASP A 369 8.71 1.42 -8.49
CA ASP A 369 9.61 2.54 -8.85
C ASP A 369 10.61 2.89 -7.73
N ALA A 370 10.64 2.14 -6.63
CA ALA A 370 11.49 2.45 -5.49
C ALA A 370 12.29 1.24 -4.98
N ALA A 371 13.49 1.56 -4.48
CA ALA A 371 14.24 0.63 -3.66
C ALA A 371 13.48 0.38 -2.35
N PRO A 372 13.58 -0.83 -1.80
CA PRO A 372 13.08 -1.09 -0.46
C PRO A 372 13.78 -0.24 0.60
N ARG A 373 13.10 -0.01 1.72
CA ARG A 373 13.64 0.74 2.84
C ARG A 373 14.70 -0.04 3.60
N CYS A 374 15.93 0.47 3.59
CA CYS A 374 17.04 -0.15 4.34
C CYS A 374 16.95 0.05 5.85
N ASP A 375 16.26 1.09 6.33
CA ASP A 375 16.17 1.35 7.76
C ASP A 375 15.23 0.39 8.48
N LEU A 376 14.34 -0.29 7.75
CA LEU A 376 13.57 -1.43 8.26
C LEU A 376 14.47 -2.65 8.60
N LEU A 377 15.76 -2.64 8.24
CA LEU A 377 16.71 -3.67 8.68
C LEU A 377 17.04 -3.56 10.16
N GLN A 378 17.16 -2.32 10.65
CA GLN A 378 17.58 -2.06 12.01
C GLN A 378 16.35 -2.18 12.91
N TRP A 379 16.36 -3.13 13.86
CA TRP A 379 15.37 -3.16 14.93
C TRP A 379 15.76 -2.07 15.94
N SER A 380 15.56 -0.84 15.50
CA SER A 380 16.07 0.35 16.15
C SER A 380 14.97 1.01 16.99
N ALA A 381 15.21 0.99 18.30
CA ALA A 381 14.53 1.78 19.35
C ALA A 381 13.32 1.18 20.09
N PHE A 382 13.09 -0.15 20.07
CA PHE A 382 12.27 -0.74 21.15
C PHE A 382 13.05 -0.67 22.47
N PRO A 383 12.49 -0.05 23.52
CA PRO A 383 13.21 0.91 24.36
C PRO A 383 14.53 0.31 24.84
N ARG A 384 15.65 0.86 24.35
CA ARG A 384 16.97 0.57 24.91
C ARG A 384 16.85 0.76 26.42
N GLU A 385 17.22 -0.25 27.20
CA GLU A 385 17.41 -0.09 28.63
C GLU A 385 18.46 1.03 28.82
N THR A 386 18.01 2.25 29.07
CA THR A 386 18.87 3.34 29.55
C THR A 386 19.12 3.13 31.04
N GLY A 387 19.66 1.96 31.38
CA GLY A 387 20.23 1.67 32.68
C GLY A 387 21.74 1.83 32.59
N HIS A 388 22.25 2.95 33.13
CA HIS A 388 23.66 3.17 33.51
C HIS A 388 24.71 3.70 32.51
N VAL A 389 24.38 4.14 31.30
CA VAL A 389 25.35 4.95 30.51
C VAL A 389 24.69 6.21 29.96
N PRO A 390 25.18 7.43 30.30
CA PRO A 390 24.69 8.66 29.70
C PRO A 390 25.11 8.66 28.22
N THR A 391 24.18 8.33 27.33
CA THR A 391 24.36 8.49 25.89
C THR A 391 24.06 9.94 25.51
N LEU A 392 24.93 10.50 24.66
CA LEU A 392 24.86 11.86 24.11
C LEU A 392 23.49 12.15 23.46
N PRO A 393 23.10 13.44 23.35
CA PRO A 393 21.83 13.84 22.75
C PRO A 393 21.68 13.29 21.32
N PRO A 394 20.43 13.06 20.84
CA PRO A 394 20.11 12.46 19.53
C PRO A 394 20.56 13.28 18.29
N SER A 395 21.37 14.32 18.48
CA SER A 395 22.00 15.09 17.41
C SER A 395 23.14 14.36 16.66
N SER A 396 23.47 13.11 17.00
CA SER A 396 24.49 12.30 16.29
C SER A 396 23.90 11.10 15.54
N ILE A 397 22.83 11.28 14.77
CA ILE A 397 22.40 10.27 13.77
C ILE A 397 23.51 9.98 12.73
N ASN A 398 24.54 10.83 12.65
CA ASN A 398 25.65 10.66 11.71
C ASN A 398 26.79 9.73 12.19
N SER A 399 26.82 9.28 13.46
CA SER A 399 27.89 8.38 13.94
C SER A 399 27.59 6.88 13.78
N ASP A 400 26.39 6.52 13.32
CA ASP A 400 25.94 5.14 13.07
C ASP A 400 26.05 4.73 11.58
N SER A 401 26.75 5.52 10.76
CA SER A 401 26.82 5.29 9.31
C SER A 401 27.40 3.93 8.94
N GLY A 402 28.30 3.37 9.78
CA GLY A 402 28.95 2.09 9.52
C GLY A 402 28.00 0.90 9.50
N ASP A 403 27.06 0.83 10.45
CA ASP A 403 26.09 -0.26 10.55
C ASP A 403 25.05 -0.17 9.42
N ARG A 404 24.59 1.04 9.11
CA ARG A 404 23.66 1.28 8.00
C ARG A 404 24.28 0.94 6.64
N ASP A 405 25.52 1.33 6.38
CA ASP A 405 26.19 1.05 5.11
C ASP A 405 26.46 -0.46 4.96
N ALA A 406 26.77 -1.17 6.05
CA ALA A 406 26.89 -2.63 6.05
C ALA A 406 25.55 -3.32 5.73
N ALA A 407 24.45 -2.87 6.35
CA ALA A 407 23.11 -3.38 6.09
C ALA A 407 22.67 -3.15 4.63
N LEU A 408 23.00 -1.97 4.07
CA LEU A 408 22.78 -1.64 2.67
C LEU A 408 23.62 -2.50 1.73
N ALA A 409 24.88 -2.79 2.09
CA ALA A 409 25.75 -3.65 1.30
C ALA A 409 25.22 -5.10 1.25
N HIS A 410 24.78 -5.64 2.40
CA HIS A 410 24.12 -6.94 2.48
C HIS A 410 22.83 -6.99 1.65
N THR A 411 21.98 -5.96 1.78
CA THR A 411 20.76 -5.82 0.97
C THR A 411 21.07 -5.82 -0.52
N HIS A 412 22.05 -5.02 -0.93
CA HIS A 412 22.51 -4.95 -2.31
C HIS A 412 22.99 -6.32 -2.80
N GLU A 413 23.81 -7.05 -2.03
CA GLU A 413 24.27 -8.38 -2.40
C GLU A 413 23.10 -9.36 -2.62
N MET A 414 22.17 -9.42 -1.66
CA MET A 414 21.03 -10.33 -1.73
C MET A 414 20.09 -10.00 -2.90
N LEU A 415 19.73 -8.73 -3.07
CA LEU A 415 18.89 -8.31 -4.19
C LEU A 415 19.61 -8.46 -5.52
N LYS A 416 20.90 -8.15 -5.60
CA LYS A 416 21.66 -8.31 -6.83
C LYS A 416 21.64 -9.77 -7.27
N LYS A 417 22.00 -10.68 -6.37
CA LYS A 417 22.12 -12.10 -6.67
C LYS A 417 20.78 -12.79 -6.98
N TYR A 418 19.75 -12.53 -6.19
CA TYR A 418 18.49 -13.29 -6.24
C TYR A 418 17.35 -12.57 -6.97
N LEU A 419 17.50 -11.29 -7.31
CA LEU A 419 16.49 -10.53 -8.04
C LEU A 419 17.07 -9.91 -9.32
N PHE A 420 18.16 -9.15 -9.22
CA PHE A 420 18.74 -8.49 -10.40
C PHE A 420 19.29 -9.51 -11.39
N ASP A 421 20.23 -10.35 -10.97
CA ASP A 421 20.90 -11.32 -11.85
C ASP A 421 19.90 -12.32 -12.43
N ALA A 422 18.87 -12.69 -11.66
CA ALA A 422 17.83 -13.64 -12.06
C ALA A 422 16.81 -13.08 -13.07
N TYR A 423 16.38 -11.82 -12.92
CA TYR A 423 15.26 -11.29 -13.71
C TYR A 423 15.55 -10.01 -14.47
N PHE A 424 16.38 -9.10 -13.94
CA PHE A 424 16.63 -7.79 -14.58
C PHE A 424 17.88 -7.78 -15.46
N SER A 425 18.91 -8.54 -15.12
CA SER A 425 20.14 -8.64 -15.90
C SER A 425 19.88 -9.16 -17.32
N PRO A 426 19.11 -10.25 -17.53
CA PRO A 426 18.76 -10.72 -18.88
C PRO A 426 18.00 -9.65 -19.70
N LEU A 427 17.09 -8.92 -19.05
CA LEU A 427 16.31 -7.85 -19.67
C LEU A 427 17.13 -6.59 -19.99
N CYS A 428 18.18 -6.30 -19.22
CA CYS A 428 19.05 -5.15 -19.47
C CYS A 428 20.06 -5.44 -20.59
N ALA A 429 20.47 -6.70 -20.74
CA ALA A 429 21.37 -7.13 -21.81
C ALA A 429 20.72 -7.00 -23.20
N SER A 430 19.44 -7.36 -23.34
CA SER A 430 18.71 -7.29 -24.61
C SER A 430 18.57 -5.88 -25.18
N VAL A 431 18.52 -4.86 -24.32
CA VAL A 431 18.42 -3.45 -24.73
C VAL A 431 19.75 -2.88 -25.23
N SER A 432 20.87 -3.52 -24.90
CA SER A 432 22.22 -2.95 -25.07
C SER A 432 22.97 -3.43 -26.30
N GLU A 433 22.30 -4.05 -27.30
CA GLU A 433 23.00 -4.52 -28.51
C GLU A 433 23.83 -3.39 -29.15
N PRO A 434 25.17 -3.52 -29.20
CA PRO A 434 26.01 -2.51 -29.80
C PRO A 434 25.73 -2.50 -31.30
N SER A 435 25.35 -1.34 -31.83
CA SER A 435 25.30 -1.10 -33.28
C SER A 435 26.57 -1.66 -33.93
N ARG A 436 26.46 -2.78 -34.66
CA ARG A 436 27.59 -3.46 -35.29
C ARG A 436 28.39 -2.41 -36.10
N PRO A 437 29.69 -2.21 -35.84
CA PRO A 437 30.50 -1.34 -36.67
C PRO A 437 30.58 -1.96 -38.06
N SER A 438 30.16 -1.22 -39.10
CA SER A 438 30.25 -1.65 -40.50
C SER A 438 31.71 -1.66 -40.96
N GLY A 439 32.48 -2.65 -40.50
CA GLY A 439 33.91 -2.80 -40.82
C GLY A 439 34.20 -4.21 -41.30
N ARG A 440 34.43 -4.35 -42.60
CA ARG A 440 34.79 -5.61 -43.27
C ARG A 440 36.16 -6.11 -42.75
N ALA A 441 36.19 -7.14 -41.91
CA ALA A 441 37.43 -7.83 -41.53
C ALA A 441 37.46 -9.26 -42.11
N ALA A 442 38.63 -9.65 -42.62
CA ALA A 442 38.85 -10.84 -43.44
C ALA A 442 38.54 -12.16 -42.71
N LYS A 443 37.85 -13.06 -43.42
CA LYS A 443 37.48 -14.40 -42.99
C LYS A 443 38.71 -15.25 -42.65
N SER A 444 38.84 -15.66 -41.39
CA SER A 444 39.68 -16.78 -40.95
C SER A 444 38.77 -17.97 -40.65
N ALA A 445 39.08 -19.13 -41.24
CA ALA A 445 38.27 -20.35 -41.11
C ALA A 445 38.26 -20.98 -39.70
N ARG A 446 38.97 -20.40 -38.73
CA ARG A 446 38.96 -20.82 -37.32
C ARG A 446 37.91 -20.09 -36.47
N THR A 447 37.16 -19.17 -37.06
CA THR A 447 36.18 -18.32 -36.35
C THR A 447 34.73 -18.81 -36.52
N GLU A 448 34.43 -19.70 -37.48
CA GLU A 448 33.06 -20.16 -37.74
C GLU A 448 32.49 -21.05 -36.62
N GLU A 449 33.30 -21.91 -36.00
CA GLU A 449 32.84 -22.77 -34.90
C GLU A 449 32.60 -21.97 -33.60
N ALA A 450 33.37 -20.90 -33.38
CA ALA A 450 33.16 -19.97 -32.27
C ALA A 450 31.95 -19.05 -32.50
N LEU A 451 31.68 -18.67 -33.75
CA LEU A 451 30.50 -17.89 -34.13
C LEU A 451 29.22 -18.72 -34.05
N ALA A 452 29.24 -19.99 -34.45
CA ALA A 452 28.09 -20.89 -34.32
C ALA A 452 27.71 -21.13 -32.85
N ASN A 453 28.70 -21.36 -31.97
CA ASN A 453 28.45 -21.48 -30.53
C ASN A 453 27.97 -20.15 -29.90
N GLN A 454 28.41 -19.00 -30.43
CA GLN A 454 27.89 -17.70 -30.01
C GLN A 454 26.46 -17.46 -30.50
N GLU A 455 26.11 -17.88 -31.71
CA GLU A 455 24.75 -17.76 -32.25
C GLU A 455 23.76 -18.62 -31.47
N GLU A 456 24.10 -19.88 -31.13
CA GLU A 456 23.25 -20.75 -30.29
C GLU A 456 23.07 -20.18 -28.88
N GLN A 457 24.15 -19.71 -28.22
CA GLN A 457 24.05 -19.08 -26.90
C GLN A 457 23.25 -17.78 -26.93
N MET A 458 23.31 -17.02 -28.02
CA MET A 458 22.56 -15.79 -28.21
C MET A 458 21.07 -16.08 -28.49
N GLU A 459 20.75 -17.15 -29.21
CA GLU A 459 19.36 -17.61 -29.40
C GLU A 459 18.73 -18.12 -28.09
N GLU A 460 19.46 -18.87 -27.26
CA GLU A 460 18.96 -19.33 -25.96
C GLU A 460 18.74 -18.16 -24.99
N ALA A 461 19.70 -17.23 -24.90
CA ALA A 461 19.57 -16.03 -24.06
C ALA A 461 18.44 -15.09 -24.51
N THR A 462 18.17 -15.00 -25.82
CA THR A 462 17.07 -14.18 -26.34
C THR A 462 15.71 -14.77 -25.96
N LEU A 463 15.54 -16.09 -26.04
CA LEU A 463 14.29 -16.76 -25.63
C LEU A 463 13.97 -16.57 -24.14
N GLU A 464 14.97 -16.65 -23.26
CA GLU A 464 14.78 -16.37 -21.82
C GLU A 464 14.37 -14.90 -21.58
N SER A 465 15.02 -13.95 -22.27
CA SER A 465 14.70 -12.53 -22.12
C SER A 465 13.29 -12.17 -22.59
N GLU A 466 12.82 -12.74 -23.71
CA GLU A 466 11.46 -12.52 -24.23
C GLU A 466 10.39 -13.05 -23.28
N GLY A 467 10.66 -14.18 -22.60
CA GLY A 467 9.77 -14.72 -21.58
C GLY A 467 9.68 -13.83 -20.34
N LEU A 468 10.81 -13.27 -19.89
CA LEU A 468 10.88 -12.40 -18.71
C LEU A 468 10.20 -11.04 -18.93
N GLU A 469 10.18 -10.51 -20.16
CA GLU A 469 9.50 -9.24 -20.46
C GLU A 469 8.00 -9.29 -20.11
N GLN A 470 7.39 -10.48 -20.12
CA GLN A 470 5.96 -10.71 -19.93
C GLN A 470 5.59 -11.09 -18.48
N VAL A 471 6.59 -11.21 -17.60
CA VAL A 471 6.34 -11.54 -16.19
C VAL A 471 5.78 -10.31 -15.47
N VAL A 472 4.67 -10.50 -14.75
CA VAL A 472 4.01 -9.44 -13.99
C VAL A 472 4.55 -9.38 -12.56
N LEU A 473 5.12 -8.25 -12.18
CA LEU A 473 5.51 -7.95 -10.80
C LEU A 473 4.30 -7.51 -9.98
N LEU A 474 4.14 -8.11 -8.80
CA LEU A 474 3.04 -7.92 -7.86
C LEU A 474 3.63 -7.57 -6.46
N PRO A 475 3.78 -6.29 -6.13
CA PRO A 475 4.27 -5.88 -4.82
C PRO A 475 3.16 -5.97 -3.77
N THR A 476 3.56 -6.18 -2.51
CA THR A 476 2.62 -6.20 -1.35
C THR A 476 2.30 -4.79 -0.84
N HIS A 477 3.13 -3.80 -1.19
CA HIS A 477 3.01 -2.41 -0.75
C HIS A 477 2.91 -1.50 -1.97
N GLY A 478 1.91 -0.62 -1.98
CA GLY A 478 1.71 0.36 -3.03
C GLY A 478 2.38 1.70 -2.73
N GLY A 479 2.25 2.66 -3.65
CA GLY A 479 2.78 4.00 -3.46
C GLY A 479 2.19 4.74 -2.27
N TYR A 480 3.02 5.60 -1.69
CA TYR A 480 2.74 6.39 -0.48
C TYR A 480 2.52 5.58 0.80
N ASN A 481 2.83 4.28 0.82
CA ASN A 481 2.98 3.54 2.07
C ASN A 481 4.28 3.96 2.78
N ASN A 482 4.32 3.98 4.11
CA ASN A 482 5.56 4.18 4.84
C ASN A 482 6.59 3.06 4.60
N VAL A 483 6.23 1.84 4.18
CA VAL A 483 7.19 0.73 4.01
C VAL A 483 8.06 0.86 2.75
N THR A 484 7.65 1.66 1.76
CA THR A 484 8.35 1.84 0.49
C THR A 484 8.49 3.33 0.13
N SER A 485 9.56 3.69 -0.57
CA SER A 485 9.68 5.03 -1.16
C SER A 485 8.90 5.19 -2.47
N GLN A 486 8.06 4.20 -2.83
CA GLN A 486 7.29 4.20 -4.07
C GLN A 486 6.34 5.40 -4.12
N LEU A 487 6.38 6.12 -5.24
CA LEU A 487 5.51 7.27 -5.49
C LEU A 487 4.37 6.90 -6.42
N ASP A 488 4.63 6.00 -7.37
CA ASP A 488 3.63 5.55 -8.32
C ASP A 488 2.53 4.71 -7.65
N LEU A 489 1.31 4.79 -8.20
CA LEU A 489 0.13 4.09 -7.67
C LEU A 489 -0.07 2.71 -8.28
N TYR A 490 0.89 2.23 -9.06
CA TYR A 490 0.80 0.96 -9.76
C TYR A 490 0.92 -0.21 -8.78
N TRP A 491 -0.02 -1.13 -8.92
CA TRP A 491 -0.16 -2.32 -8.11
C TRP A 491 0.28 -3.59 -8.86
N ALA A 492 0.55 -3.46 -10.16
CA ALA A 492 1.09 -4.52 -10.98
C ALA A 492 1.71 -3.93 -12.26
N VAL A 493 2.82 -4.48 -12.71
CA VAL A 493 3.60 -3.97 -13.86
C VAL A 493 4.42 -5.09 -14.48
N TYR A 494 4.63 -5.08 -15.80
CA TYR A 494 5.55 -6.03 -16.43
C TYR A 494 7.00 -5.72 -16.08
N LEU A 495 7.82 -6.75 -15.89
CA LEU A 495 9.27 -6.55 -15.69
C LEU A 495 9.90 -5.79 -16.86
N GLY A 496 9.47 -6.07 -18.09
CA GLY A 496 9.92 -5.34 -19.27
C GLY A 496 9.55 -3.85 -19.27
N ASP A 497 8.45 -3.45 -18.60
CA ASP A 497 8.10 -2.04 -18.46
C ASP A 497 8.97 -1.36 -17.40
N LEU A 498 9.29 -2.06 -16.31
CA LEU A 498 10.17 -1.54 -15.25
C LEU A 498 11.56 -1.16 -15.77
N THR A 499 12.11 -1.92 -16.71
CA THR A 499 13.41 -1.59 -17.33
C THR A 499 13.33 -0.37 -18.26
N ARG A 500 12.12 0.05 -18.66
CA ARG A 500 11.86 1.21 -19.54
C ARG A 500 11.41 2.45 -18.77
N MET A 501 10.78 2.29 -17.60
CA MET A 501 10.34 3.40 -16.75
C MET A 501 11.52 4.12 -16.10
N LYS A 502 11.61 5.44 -16.28
CA LYS A 502 12.75 6.25 -15.81
C LYS A 502 13.04 6.09 -14.30
N HIS A 503 12.00 6.09 -13.46
CA HIS A 503 12.16 5.99 -12.00
C HIS A 503 12.65 4.61 -11.58
N SER A 504 11.99 3.56 -12.07
CA SER A 504 12.38 2.16 -11.87
C SER A 504 13.80 1.89 -12.37
N ARG A 505 14.16 2.44 -13.54
CA ARG A 505 15.49 2.29 -14.13
C ARG A 505 16.60 2.85 -13.24
N ALA A 506 16.36 3.98 -12.56
CA ALA A 506 17.35 4.54 -11.64
C ALA A 506 17.67 3.60 -10.47
N VAL A 507 16.67 2.84 -9.99
CA VAL A 507 16.86 1.81 -8.95
C VAL A 507 17.59 0.60 -9.51
N ILE A 508 17.16 0.12 -10.69
CA ILE A 508 17.76 -1.04 -11.37
C ILE A 508 19.24 -0.78 -11.67
N ASP A 509 19.58 0.40 -12.21
CA ASP A 509 20.95 0.79 -12.50
C ASP A 509 21.78 0.90 -11.20
N ALA A 510 21.21 1.44 -10.13
CA ALA A 510 21.88 1.48 -8.83
C ALA A 510 22.19 0.06 -8.31
N LEU A 511 21.27 -0.89 -8.46
CA LEU A 511 21.46 -2.30 -8.09
C LEU A 511 22.41 -3.06 -9.03
N ALA A 512 22.48 -2.66 -10.30
CA ALA A 512 23.38 -3.24 -11.30
C ALA A 512 24.86 -2.93 -10.98
N THR A 513 25.12 -1.80 -10.31
CA THR A 513 26.47 -1.29 -10.05
C THR A 513 27.11 -1.91 -8.79
N THR A 514 27.57 -1.07 -7.85
CA THR A 514 28.27 -1.48 -6.63
C THR A 514 27.42 -1.18 -5.39
N ALA A 515 27.75 -1.82 -4.27
CA ALA A 515 27.08 -1.58 -3.00
C ALA A 515 27.14 -0.10 -2.58
N GLU A 516 28.25 0.61 -2.87
CA GLU A 516 28.42 2.03 -2.56
C GLU A 516 27.49 2.91 -3.39
N ALA A 517 27.29 2.57 -4.67
CA ALA A 517 26.38 3.29 -5.55
C ALA A 517 24.91 3.06 -5.12
N PHE A 518 24.55 1.83 -4.74
CA PHE A 518 23.25 1.52 -4.15
C PHE A 518 23.03 2.24 -2.81
N ALA A 519 24.03 2.28 -1.93
CA ALA A 519 23.97 3.02 -0.68
C ALA A 519 23.86 4.54 -0.91
N SER A 520 24.58 5.07 -1.91
CA SER A 520 24.48 6.47 -2.33
C SER A 520 23.08 6.80 -2.87
N TYR A 521 22.48 5.90 -3.65
CA TYR A 521 21.09 6.02 -4.10
C TYR A 521 20.12 6.09 -2.91
N ASN A 522 20.21 5.14 -1.99
CA ASN A 522 19.35 5.08 -0.80
C ASN A 522 19.49 6.32 0.09
N ARG A 523 20.70 6.87 0.26
CA ARG A 523 20.93 8.10 1.04
C ARG A 523 20.30 9.35 0.42
N ARG A 524 20.03 9.37 -0.89
CA ARG A 524 19.35 10.47 -1.56
C ARG A 524 17.83 10.39 -1.44
N LEU A 525 17.28 9.23 -1.09
CA LEU A 525 15.84 9.08 -0.90
C LEU A 525 15.39 9.88 0.33
N PRO A 526 14.21 10.53 0.27
CA PRO A 526 13.66 11.22 1.42
C PRO A 526 13.49 10.26 2.59
N PRO A 527 13.88 10.62 3.82
CA PRO A 527 13.61 9.79 4.98
C PRO A 527 12.10 9.68 5.18
N LEU A 528 11.62 8.45 5.34
CA LEU A 528 10.23 8.15 5.69
C LEU A 528 10.12 7.97 7.21
N PRO A 529 8.94 8.22 7.81
CA PRO A 529 8.73 7.92 9.23
C PRO A 529 9.05 6.44 9.51
N HIS A 530 9.70 6.14 10.63
CA HIS A 530 9.85 4.77 11.14
C HIS A 530 9.03 4.63 12.42
N PRO A 531 7.71 4.37 12.32
CA PRO A 531 6.85 4.26 13.48
C PRO A 531 7.34 3.17 14.45
N PRO A 532 7.31 3.39 15.77
CA PRO A 532 7.64 2.34 16.74
C PRO A 532 6.73 1.10 16.63
N SER A 533 5.53 1.27 16.07
CA SER A 533 4.62 0.16 15.75
C SER A 533 5.17 -0.82 14.69
N PHE A 534 6.17 -0.42 13.91
CA PHE A 534 6.78 -1.28 12.89
C PHE A 534 7.51 -2.45 13.52
N ASP A 535 8.38 -2.16 14.49
CA ASP A 535 9.15 -3.19 15.20
C ASP A 535 8.23 -4.13 15.98
N THR A 536 7.18 -3.59 16.62
CA THR A 536 6.27 -4.42 17.40
C THR A 536 5.38 -5.30 16.54
N SER A 537 4.87 -4.78 15.43
CA SER A 537 4.07 -5.59 14.51
C SER A 537 4.92 -6.75 13.97
N ARG A 538 6.18 -6.47 13.63
CA ARG A 538 7.12 -7.49 13.19
C ARG A 538 7.40 -8.55 14.25
N VAL A 539 7.64 -8.13 15.49
CA VAL A 539 7.78 -9.02 16.66
C VAL A 539 6.57 -9.94 16.80
N VAL A 540 5.35 -9.40 16.74
CA VAL A 540 4.11 -10.16 16.90
C VAL A 540 3.99 -11.21 15.78
N HIS A 541 4.21 -10.83 14.52
CA HIS A 541 4.15 -11.79 13.41
C HIS A 541 5.26 -12.84 13.48
N LEU A 542 6.47 -12.46 13.85
CA LEU A 542 7.57 -13.41 14.01
C LEU A 542 7.29 -14.39 15.14
N ARG A 543 6.68 -13.94 16.26
CA ARG A 543 6.19 -14.83 17.33
C ARG A 543 5.14 -15.81 16.82
N GLN A 544 4.17 -15.34 16.04
CA GLN A 544 3.14 -16.21 15.45
C GLN A 544 3.77 -17.28 14.54
N LEU A 545 4.70 -16.91 13.66
CA LEU A 545 5.41 -17.86 12.79
C LEU A 545 6.27 -18.85 13.58
N LEU A 546 7.01 -18.37 14.58
CA LEU A 546 7.82 -19.21 15.47
C LEU A 546 6.95 -20.17 16.30
N ALA A 547 5.71 -19.78 16.64
CA ALA A 547 4.77 -20.63 17.36
C ALA A 547 4.39 -21.89 16.57
N LEU A 548 4.44 -21.84 15.24
CA LEU A 548 4.16 -22.96 14.34
C LEU A 548 5.32 -23.98 14.26
N LEU A 549 6.53 -23.58 14.67
CA LEU A 549 7.68 -24.47 14.68
C LEU A 549 7.68 -25.41 15.89
N ARG A 550 8.25 -26.61 15.70
CA ARG A 550 8.60 -27.50 16.82
C ARG A 550 9.57 -26.80 17.78
N PRO A 551 9.55 -27.11 19.09
CA PRO A 551 10.39 -26.44 20.08
C PRO A 551 11.89 -26.39 19.73
N GLU A 552 12.43 -27.47 19.18
CA GLU A 552 13.83 -27.55 18.72
C GLU A 552 14.11 -26.60 17.55
N GLN A 553 13.26 -26.62 16.51
CA GLN A 553 13.36 -25.73 15.35
C GLN A 553 13.23 -24.27 15.76
N ARG A 554 12.33 -23.98 16.71
CA ARG A 554 12.15 -22.65 17.30
C ARG A 554 13.41 -22.17 18.00
N ALA A 555 14.02 -23.00 18.84
CA ALA A 555 15.25 -22.65 19.55
C ALA A 555 16.42 -22.38 18.58
N THR A 556 16.59 -23.23 17.56
CA THR A 556 17.60 -23.03 16.51
C THR A 556 17.34 -21.75 15.71
N CYS A 557 16.10 -21.50 15.31
CA CYS A 557 15.71 -20.30 14.56
C CYS A 557 15.98 -19.03 15.39
N LEU A 558 15.59 -19.02 16.67
CA LEU A 558 15.87 -17.91 17.59
C LEU A 558 17.37 -17.63 17.71
N ALA A 559 18.21 -18.66 17.77
CA ALA A 559 19.66 -18.49 17.88
C ALA A 559 20.30 -17.90 16.61
N GLN A 560 19.66 -18.04 15.44
CA GLN A 560 20.14 -17.52 14.15
C GLN A 560 19.68 -16.09 13.85
N LEU A 561 18.67 -15.58 14.57
CA LEU A 561 18.22 -14.21 14.40
C LEU A 561 19.28 -13.20 14.89
N PRO A 562 19.34 -11.99 14.32
CA PRO A 562 20.19 -10.91 14.84
C PRO A 562 19.91 -10.60 16.33
N ALA A 563 20.92 -10.11 17.05
CA ALA A 563 20.88 -9.98 18.50
C ALA A 563 19.79 -9.03 19.01
N ASP A 564 19.53 -7.95 18.27
CA ASP A 564 18.43 -7.00 18.48
C ASP A 564 17.06 -7.68 18.31
N MET A 565 16.88 -8.52 17.29
CA MET A 565 15.65 -9.31 17.12
C MET A 565 15.47 -10.33 18.24
N GLN A 566 16.53 -11.02 18.64
CA GLN A 566 16.49 -11.94 19.78
C GLN A 566 16.09 -11.21 21.06
N HIS A 567 16.70 -10.04 21.29
CA HIS A 567 16.38 -9.19 22.44
C HIS A 567 14.91 -8.76 22.38
N ALA A 568 14.46 -8.20 21.27
CA ALA A 568 13.06 -7.84 21.09
C ALA A 568 12.14 -9.04 21.29
N LEU A 569 12.37 -10.22 20.72
CA LEU A 569 11.51 -11.38 20.96
C LEU A 569 11.47 -11.86 22.42
N ARG A 570 12.61 -11.79 23.13
CA ARG A 570 12.74 -12.19 24.55
C ARG A 570 12.16 -11.18 25.53
N TYR A 571 12.29 -9.88 25.23
CA TYR A 571 12.01 -8.79 26.17
C TYR A 571 10.85 -7.89 25.74
N SER A 572 10.38 -7.96 24.49
CA SER A 572 9.16 -7.27 24.10
C SER A 572 7.99 -7.81 24.90
N PHE A 573 7.14 -6.89 25.30
CA PHE A 573 5.93 -7.11 26.08
C PHE A 573 5.24 -8.42 25.65
N ASP A 574 5.14 -9.37 26.57
CA ASP A 574 4.12 -10.40 26.48
C ASP A 574 2.97 -9.89 27.37
N PRO A 575 1.90 -9.34 26.78
CA PRO A 575 0.77 -8.81 27.54
C PRO A 575 0.18 -9.86 28.49
N SER A 576 0.28 -11.15 28.14
CA SER A 576 -0.22 -12.25 28.97
C SER A 576 0.65 -12.48 30.23
N ALA A 577 1.96 -12.22 30.13
CA ALA A 577 2.88 -12.31 31.26
C ALA A 577 2.71 -11.15 32.24
N ALA A 578 2.35 -9.95 31.77
CA ALA A 578 2.10 -8.78 32.62
C ALA A 578 0.88 -8.99 33.55
N HIS A 579 -0.21 -9.58 33.03
CA HIS A 579 -1.39 -9.89 33.85
C HIS A 579 -1.14 -11.00 34.86
N SER A 580 -0.28 -11.96 34.51
CA SER A 580 0.16 -13.03 35.42
C SER A 580 1.10 -12.50 36.51
N ALA A 581 1.90 -11.48 36.22
CA ALA A 581 2.88 -10.91 37.14
C ALA A 581 2.26 -10.02 38.25
N LEU A 582 1.03 -9.53 38.06
CA LEU A 582 0.28 -8.80 39.10
C LEU A 582 -0.07 -9.67 40.32
N GLY A 583 -0.03 -11.00 40.18
CA GLY A 583 -0.36 -11.95 41.26
C GLY A 583 0.83 -12.53 42.04
N ASP A 584 2.08 -12.41 41.54
CA ASP A 584 3.23 -13.10 42.12
C ASP A 584 4.36 -12.14 42.49
N ALA A 585 4.48 -11.88 43.80
CA ALA A 585 5.42 -10.91 44.34
C ALA A 585 6.90 -11.32 44.21
N SER A 586 7.20 -12.57 43.84
CA SER A 586 8.56 -13.13 43.92
C SER A 586 9.47 -12.82 42.72
N ASN A 587 8.93 -12.38 41.58
CA ASN A 587 9.70 -12.16 40.34
C ASN A 587 10.00 -10.67 40.08
N ALA A 588 11.01 -10.13 40.77
CA ALA A 588 11.45 -8.73 40.63
C ALA A 588 11.86 -8.34 39.20
N SER A 589 12.42 -9.28 38.43
CA SER A 589 12.81 -9.10 37.02
C SER A 589 11.62 -8.99 36.06
N ARG A 590 10.44 -9.53 36.42
CA ARG A 590 9.20 -9.34 35.63
C ARG A 590 8.55 -7.98 35.89
N ARG A 591 8.76 -7.35 37.06
CA ARG A 591 8.13 -6.06 37.40
C ARG A 591 8.65 -4.88 36.60
N GLN A 592 9.91 -4.92 36.15
CA GLN A 592 10.49 -3.80 35.38
C GLN A 592 9.76 -3.59 34.05
N PHE A 593 9.19 -4.63 33.44
CA PHE A 593 8.46 -4.53 32.17
C PHE A 593 6.99 -4.15 32.32
N ALA A 594 6.36 -4.44 33.46
CA ALA A 594 5.05 -3.90 33.80
C ALA A 594 5.07 -2.37 34.04
N SER A 595 6.25 -1.74 34.14
CA SER A 595 6.36 -0.30 34.42
C SER A 595 5.85 0.61 33.29
N PHE A 596 5.73 0.10 32.06
CA PHE A 596 5.04 0.83 30.99
C PHE A 596 3.51 0.80 31.08
N SER A 597 2.93 0.11 32.07
CA SER A 597 1.50 -0.23 32.08
C SER A 597 0.52 0.91 32.29
N TRP A 598 0.95 2.18 32.40
CA TRP A 598 0.06 3.28 32.80
C TRP A 598 -0.12 4.37 31.75
N TYR A 599 0.43 4.25 30.53
CA TYR A 599 0.17 5.22 29.48
C TYR A 599 -1.02 4.81 28.61
N VAL A 600 -1.79 5.80 28.14
CA VAL A 600 -2.97 5.57 27.30
C VAL A 600 -2.82 6.35 26.01
N ASN A 601 -2.90 5.65 24.87
CA ASN A 601 -3.00 6.31 23.58
C ASN A 601 -4.39 6.93 23.45
N LEU A 602 -4.49 8.24 23.66
CA LEU A 602 -5.72 8.98 23.45
C LEU A 602 -5.74 9.58 22.05
N VAL A 603 -6.62 9.07 21.19
CA VAL A 603 -6.71 9.46 19.78
C VAL A 603 -8.11 9.96 19.48
N ASP A 604 -8.22 11.08 18.78
CA ASP A 604 -9.50 11.60 18.30
C ASP A 604 -9.52 11.53 16.78
N VAL A 605 -10.44 10.77 16.22
CA VAL A 605 -10.51 10.57 14.77
C VAL A 605 -11.68 11.31 14.10
N ARG A 606 -12.35 12.19 14.85
CA ARG A 606 -13.39 13.09 14.34
C ARG A 606 -12.80 14.12 13.37
N ASP A 607 -13.68 14.82 12.66
CA ASP A 607 -13.29 15.97 11.85
C ASP A 607 -12.54 16.99 12.70
N ALA A 608 -11.57 17.67 12.10
CA ALA A 608 -10.75 18.62 12.82
C ALA A 608 -11.57 19.75 13.46
N ASN A 609 -12.67 20.19 12.83
CA ASN A 609 -13.52 21.23 13.42
C ASN A 609 -14.19 20.75 14.72
N ASP A 610 -14.65 19.49 14.75
CA ASP A 610 -15.26 18.90 15.94
C ASP A 610 -14.24 18.71 17.06
N TYR A 611 -13.01 18.29 16.71
CA TYR A 611 -11.90 18.21 17.65
C TYR A 611 -11.56 19.60 18.22
N HIS A 612 -11.39 20.61 17.36
CA HIS A 612 -11.00 21.96 17.79
C HIS A 612 -12.04 22.64 18.67
N ALA A 613 -13.34 22.40 18.44
CA ALA A 613 -14.40 22.94 19.27
C ALA A 613 -14.39 22.34 20.68
N LEU A 614 -14.16 21.03 20.77
CA LEU A 614 -14.13 20.29 22.03
C LEU A 614 -13.36 18.99 21.87
N HIS A 615 -12.29 18.77 22.63
CA HIS A 615 -11.54 17.53 22.67
C HIS A 615 -11.15 17.13 24.09
N LEU A 616 -10.73 15.87 24.28
CA LEU A 616 -10.11 15.44 25.52
C LEU A 616 -8.67 15.95 25.58
N CYS A 617 -8.28 16.55 26.70
CA CYS A 617 -6.91 16.98 26.98
C CYS A 617 -5.95 15.81 26.78
N GLY A 618 -4.89 16.03 26.01
CA GLY A 618 -3.91 15.00 25.69
C GLY A 618 -4.28 14.09 24.51
N ALA A 619 -5.45 14.27 23.89
CA ALA A 619 -5.80 13.58 22.66
C ALA A 619 -4.96 14.09 21.48
N VAL A 620 -4.74 13.23 20.49
CA VAL A 620 -4.16 13.60 19.19
C VAL A 620 -5.22 13.44 18.11
N ASN A 621 -5.44 14.47 17.31
CA ASN A 621 -6.41 14.41 16.22
C ASN A 621 -5.78 13.78 14.97
N VAL A 622 -6.32 12.63 14.56
CA VAL A 622 -5.99 11.99 13.27
C VAL A 622 -7.30 11.66 12.56
N PRO A 623 -7.89 12.61 11.81
CA PRO A 623 -9.19 12.42 11.19
C PRO A 623 -9.22 11.20 10.25
N MET A 624 -10.18 10.28 10.41
CA MET A 624 -10.31 9.13 9.48
C MET A 624 -10.75 9.56 8.08
N SER A 625 -11.40 10.71 7.97
CA SER A 625 -11.85 11.32 6.72
C SER A 625 -11.32 12.75 6.65
N PHE A 626 -10.84 13.16 5.48
CA PHE A 626 -10.39 14.52 5.24
C PHE A 626 -11.00 15.07 3.94
N PRO A 627 -11.66 16.24 3.94
CA PRO A 627 -12.22 16.83 2.73
C PRO A 627 -11.11 17.17 1.73
N GLY A 628 -11.15 16.54 0.55
CA GLY A 628 -10.26 16.89 -0.55
C GLY A 628 -10.01 15.74 -1.53
N VAL A 629 -9.82 16.11 -2.79
CA VAL A 629 -9.33 15.23 -3.88
C VAL A 629 -7.89 14.75 -3.63
N ALA A 630 -7.22 15.28 -2.61
CA ALA A 630 -5.90 14.88 -2.23
C ALA A 630 -5.89 13.45 -1.71
N TYR A 631 -4.92 12.66 -2.17
CA TYR A 631 -4.58 11.29 -1.79
C TYR A 631 -4.43 11.00 -0.27
N GLY A 632 -4.79 11.93 0.61
CA GLY A 632 -4.60 11.97 2.06
C GLY A 632 -5.71 11.39 2.93
N ALA A 633 -6.99 11.42 2.51
CA ALA A 633 -8.11 10.97 3.37
C ALA A 633 -8.05 9.47 3.74
N ARG A 634 -7.29 8.68 2.97
CA ARG A 634 -7.03 7.26 3.25
C ARG A 634 -5.77 7.02 4.09
N ARG A 635 -5.07 8.06 4.54
CA ARG A 635 -3.75 7.96 5.21
C ARG A 635 -3.84 8.01 6.75
N ALA A 636 -5.02 7.83 7.34
CA ALA A 636 -5.15 7.88 8.80
C ALA A 636 -4.26 6.82 9.45
N GLU A 637 -4.30 5.58 8.96
CA GLU A 637 -3.46 4.45 9.39
C GLU A 637 -1.99 4.80 9.51
N LEU A 638 -1.48 5.46 8.47
CA LEU A 638 -0.07 5.84 8.36
C LEU A 638 0.35 6.75 9.52
N TRP A 639 -0.47 7.75 9.84
CA TRP A 639 -0.18 8.69 10.92
C TRP A 639 -0.55 8.15 12.29
N LEU A 640 -1.59 7.31 12.38
CA LEU A 640 -1.94 6.57 13.59
C LEU A 640 -0.75 5.72 14.06
N GLN A 641 -0.11 4.98 13.15
CA GLN A 641 1.12 4.24 13.45
C GLN A 641 2.22 5.15 14.03
N CYS A 642 2.38 6.36 13.50
CA CYS A 642 3.38 7.32 13.96
C CYS A 642 3.11 7.88 15.37
N VAL A 643 1.86 7.88 15.86
CA VAL A 643 1.50 8.51 17.15
C VAL A 643 1.09 7.51 18.23
N ILE A 644 0.79 6.27 17.86
CA ILE A 644 0.42 5.20 18.80
C ILE A 644 1.68 4.58 19.39
N VAL A 645 1.76 4.58 20.72
CA VAL A 645 2.73 3.79 21.48
C VAL A 645 2.26 2.33 21.50
N PRO A 646 3.03 1.38 20.96
CA PRO A 646 2.62 -0.02 20.89
C PRO A 646 2.38 -0.67 22.26
N PHE A 647 1.52 -1.70 22.29
CA PHE A 647 1.11 -2.46 23.50
C PHE A 647 0.41 -1.65 24.59
N GLN A 648 0.36 -0.32 24.46
CA GLN A 648 -0.42 0.54 25.33
C GLN A 648 -1.89 0.50 24.90
N PRO A 649 -2.83 0.59 25.85
CA PRO A 649 -4.23 0.72 25.52
C PRO A 649 -4.50 1.92 24.62
N ILE A 650 -5.46 1.78 23.73
CA ILE A 650 -5.91 2.82 22.81
C ILE A 650 -7.33 3.19 23.19
N VAL A 651 -7.52 4.46 23.51
CA VAL A 651 -8.85 5.06 23.66
C VAL A 651 -9.06 6.00 22.48
N ALA A 652 -10.04 5.68 21.65
CA ALA A 652 -10.35 6.43 20.45
C ALA A 652 -11.71 7.12 20.54
N LEU A 653 -11.78 8.37 20.08
CA LEU A 653 -13.03 9.11 19.89
C LEU A 653 -13.43 9.14 18.41
N CYS A 654 -14.66 8.75 18.12
CA CYS A 654 -15.25 8.80 16.78
C CYS A 654 -16.50 9.70 16.75
N ALA A 655 -16.97 10.04 15.55
CA ALA A 655 -18.07 10.99 15.39
C ALA A 655 -19.44 10.33 15.64
N THR A 656 -19.60 9.08 15.20
CA THR A 656 -20.88 8.37 15.17
C THR A 656 -20.73 6.93 15.64
N GLU A 657 -21.79 6.35 16.21
CA GLU A 657 -21.76 4.96 16.69
C GLU A 657 -21.45 3.93 15.60
N GLU A 658 -21.93 4.19 14.37
CA GLU A 658 -21.68 3.35 13.19
C GLU A 658 -20.18 3.17 12.88
N GLN A 659 -19.34 4.14 13.26
CA GLN A 659 -17.90 4.09 13.02
C GLN A 659 -17.16 3.21 14.03
N ARG A 660 -17.77 2.88 15.19
CA ARG A 660 -17.07 2.23 16.32
C ARG A 660 -16.47 0.88 15.93
N ALA A 661 -17.27 0.01 15.29
CA ALA A 661 -16.84 -1.34 14.94
C ALA A 661 -15.68 -1.33 13.91
N GLU A 662 -15.79 -0.49 12.88
CA GLU A 662 -14.76 -0.33 11.86
C GLU A 662 -13.47 0.26 12.45
N LEU A 663 -13.60 1.30 13.27
CA LEU A 663 -12.44 1.94 13.91
C LEU A 663 -11.74 0.99 14.88
N SER A 664 -12.50 0.23 15.67
CA SER A 664 -11.94 -0.79 16.56
C SER A 664 -11.13 -1.81 15.77
N ARG A 665 -11.68 -2.32 14.66
CA ARG A 665 -11.01 -3.31 13.79
C ARG A 665 -9.71 -2.74 13.21
N ARG A 666 -9.75 -1.51 12.66
CA ARG A 666 -8.59 -0.84 12.07
C ARG A 666 -7.50 -0.58 13.10
N LEU A 667 -7.83 -0.05 14.29
CA LEU A 667 -6.84 0.22 15.34
C LEU A 667 -6.22 -1.08 15.89
N SER A 668 -7.01 -2.13 16.08
CA SER A 668 -6.48 -3.45 16.46
C SER A 668 -5.56 -4.03 15.40
N ALA A 669 -5.83 -3.77 14.11
CA ALA A 669 -4.93 -4.18 13.04
C ALA A 669 -3.63 -3.36 13.02
N LEU A 670 -3.67 -2.06 13.33
CA LEU A 670 -2.47 -1.19 13.34
C LEU A 670 -1.55 -1.41 14.54
N SER A 671 -2.12 -1.78 15.69
CA SER A 671 -1.36 -2.08 16.91
C SER A 671 -1.83 -3.43 17.47
N PRO A 672 -1.34 -4.55 16.91
CA PRO A 672 -1.65 -5.87 17.41
C PRO A 672 -1.36 -5.97 18.91
N GLU A 673 -2.18 -6.72 19.64
CA GLU A 673 -2.10 -6.92 21.10
C GLU A 673 -2.46 -5.70 21.97
N SER A 674 -2.64 -4.49 21.41
CA SER A 674 -3.19 -3.35 22.15
C SER A 674 -4.70 -3.51 22.38
N ARG A 675 -5.16 -3.16 23.59
CA ARG A 675 -6.60 -3.08 23.90
C ARG A 675 -7.17 -1.81 23.30
N VAL A 676 -8.20 -1.93 22.47
CA VAL A 676 -8.85 -0.79 21.81
C VAL A 676 -10.23 -0.55 22.43
N HIS A 677 -10.45 0.68 22.89
CA HIS A 677 -11.73 1.15 23.39
C HIS A 677 -12.17 2.33 22.54
N VAL A 678 -13.35 2.24 21.93
CA VAL A 678 -13.87 3.28 21.04
C VAL A 678 -15.13 3.89 21.62
N PHE A 679 -15.11 5.21 21.75
CA PHE A 679 -16.22 6.02 22.24
C PHE A 679 -16.62 7.07 21.21
N THR A 680 -17.83 7.58 21.37
CA THR A 680 -18.31 8.84 20.81
C THR A 680 -18.26 9.89 21.92
N LEU A 681 -18.35 11.17 21.54
CA LEU A 681 -18.47 12.22 22.55
C LEU A 681 -19.74 12.03 23.41
N ALA A 682 -20.84 11.53 22.82
CA ALA A 682 -22.09 11.27 23.52
C ALA A 682 -21.91 10.25 24.66
N ASP A 683 -21.07 9.22 24.48
CA ASP A 683 -20.79 8.27 25.55
C ASP A 683 -20.17 8.95 26.77
N LEU A 684 -19.38 10.00 26.56
CA LEU A 684 -18.70 10.77 27.62
C LEU A 684 -19.52 11.97 28.11
N SER A 685 -20.68 12.24 27.51
CA SER A 685 -21.42 13.50 27.67
C SER A 685 -22.31 13.59 28.91
N ASP A 686 -22.65 12.48 29.57
CA ASP A 686 -23.45 12.53 30.81
C ASP A 686 -22.75 13.34 31.93
N ALA A 687 -21.42 13.51 31.84
CA ALA A 687 -20.61 14.30 32.76
C ALA A 687 -20.27 15.72 32.27
N LEU A 688 -20.50 16.05 31.00
CA LEU A 688 -20.19 17.37 30.42
C LEU A 688 -21.26 18.40 30.82
N LYS A 689 -21.38 18.68 32.12
CA LYS A 689 -22.16 19.82 32.62
C LYS A 689 -21.35 21.09 32.39
N PHE A 690 -21.48 21.68 31.20
CA PHE A 690 -20.96 23.02 30.96
C PHE A 690 -21.55 23.97 32.00
N PRO A 691 -20.74 24.67 32.81
CA PRO A 691 -21.27 25.69 33.69
C PRO A 691 -22.04 26.70 32.80
N PRO A 692 -23.27 27.09 33.17
CA PRO A 692 -24.02 28.07 32.40
C PRO A 692 -23.14 29.31 32.21
N ARG A 693 -23.13 29.88 31.00
CA ARG A 693 -22.38 31.11 30.68
C ARG A 693 -22.78 32.22 31.65
N HIS A 694 -22.12 32.29 32.81
CA HIS A 694 -22.31 33.39 33.73
C HIS A 694 -21.62 34.58 33.10
N SER A 695 -22.45 35.49 32.58
CA SER A 695 -22.05 36.84 32.20
C SER A 695 -21.67 37.59 33.47
N THR A 696 -20.52 37.29 34.06
CA THR A 696 -19.94 38.07 35.16
C THR A 696 -19.18 39.25 34.57
N ARG A 697 -19.96 40.25 34.16
CA ARG A 697 -19.49 41.61 33.95
C ARG A 697 -19.20 42.21 35.34
N GLY A 698 -17.95 42.14 35.80
CA GLY A 698 -17.51 42.87 37.00
C GLY A 698 -16.78 42.03 38.05
N GLY A 699 -15.58 41.58 37.73
CA GLY A 699 -14.61 41.11 38.72
C GLY A 699 -13.21 41.26 38.13
N GLN A 700 -12.32 42.00 38.79
CA GLN A 700 -10.93 42.18 38.35
C GLN A 700 -10.22 40.82 38.31
N ALA A 701 -10.07 40.25 37.11
CA ALA A 701 -9.31 39.04 36.87
C ALA A 701 -7.81 39.38 36.79
N THR A 702 -7.08 39.09 37.86
CA THR A 702 -5.61 38.97 37.85
C THR A 702 -5.14 37.55 37.52
N ALA A 703 -6.06 36.63 37.23
CA ALA A 703 -5.73 35.35 36.64
C ALA A 703 -5.59 35.56 35.12
N THR A 704 -4.38 35.40 34.59
CA THR A 704 -4.11 35.39 33.15
C THR A 704 -5.03 34.38 32.47
N GLU A 705 -6.04 34.88 31.75
CA GLU A 705 -7.03 34.04 31.05
C GLU A 705 -6.32 33.20 29.99
N LEU A 706 -6.49 31.87 30.09
CA LEU A 706 -6.07 30.93 29.05
C LEU A 706 -6.97 31.11 27.83
N PRO A 707 -6.49 30.78 26.60
CA PRO A 707 -7.33 30.90 25.41
C PRO A 707 -8.41 29.80 25.31
N TRP A 708 -8.47 28.87 26.26
CA TRP A 708 -9.46 27.80 26.32
C TRP A 708 -10.02 27.64 27.74
N ARG A 709 -11.12 26.90 27.84
CA ARG A 709 -11.73 26.47 29.10
C ARG A 709 -11.46 25.00 29.33
N GLU A 710 -11.09 24.67 30.56
CA GLU A 710 -10.92 23.31 31.02
C GLU A 710 -12.22 22.85 31.71
N VAL A 711 -12.82 21.77 31.21
CA VAL A 711 -14.05 21.18 31.74
C VAL A 711 -13.74 19.79 32.26
N SER A 712 -13.81 19.61 33.58
CA SER A 712 -13.65 18.29 34.19
C SER A 712 -14.85 17.41 33.85
N CYS A 713 -14.58 16.18 33.42
CA CYS A 713 -15.54 15.17 33.04
C CYS A 713 -15.24 13.91 33.82
N ASP A 714 -16.19 13.44 34.61
CA ASP A 714 -16.09 12.13 35.22
C ASP A 714 -16.30 11.05 34.14
N VAL A 715 -15.53 9.97 34.21
CA VAL A 715 -15.76 8.80 33.36
C VAL A 715 -17.16 8.25 33.67
N PRO A 716 -18.07 8.15 32.68
CA PRO A 716 -19.42 7.64 32.88
C PRO A 716 -19.41 6.26 33.53
N THR A 717 -20.38 5.95 34.40
CA THR A 717 -20.51 4.63 35.04
C THR A 717 -20.79 3.50 34.05
N SER A 718 -21.21 3.83 32.82
CA SER A 718 -21.37 2.88 31.70
C SER A 718 -20.03 2.42 31.12
N VAL A 719 -18.96 3.19 31.30
CA VAL A 719 -17.60 2.79 30.91
C VAL A 719 -17.09 1.81 31.95
N SER A 720 -16.79 0.59 31.52
CA SER A 720 -16.33 -0.46 32.42
C SER A 720 -15.04 -0.07 33.14
N ALA A 721 -14.90 -0.49 34.41
CA ALA A 721 -13.77 -0.12 35.27
C ALA A 721 -12.42 -0.69 34.81
N ASP A 722 -12.42 -1.59 33.83
CA ASP A 722 -11.23 -2.12 33.16
C ASP A 722 -10.71 -1.20 32.05
N VAL A 723 -11.48 -0.19 31.64
CA VAL A 723 -11.05 0.82 30.67
C VAL A 723 -9.99 1.70 31.33
N PRO A 724 -8.79 1.79 30.74
CA PRO A 724 -7.67 2.51 31.32
C PRO A 724 -7.81 4.01 31.06
N LEU A 725 -8.74 4.66 31.76
CA LEU A 725 -8.92 6.11 31.72
C LEU A 725 -8.71 6.72 33.12
N PRO A 726 -8.07 7.89 33.23
CA PRO A 726 -8.04 8.64 34.48
C PRO A 726 -9.46 8.99 34.93
N ARG A 727 -9.73 8.94 36.23
CA ARG A 727 -11.08 9.20 36.78
C ARG A 727 -11.61 10.61 36.46
N ASN A 728 -10.71 11.58 36.39
CA ASN A 728 -11.03 12.99 36.12
C ASN A 728 -10.51 13.34 34.73
N LEU A 729 -11.28 13.02 33.69
CA LEU A 729 -10.93 13.42 32.33
C LEU A 729 -11.08 14.93 32.22
N LEU A 730 -10.15 15.56 31.51
CA LEU A 730 -10.24 16.99 31.22
C LEU A 730 -10.64 17.16 29.76
N CYS A 731 -11.74 17.87 29.50
CA CYS A 731 -12.07 18.35 28.17
C CYS A 731 -11.57 19.77 28.00
N ILE A 732 -11.07 20.08 26.81
CA ILE A 732 -10.65 21.42 26.41
C ILE A 732 -11.71 21.96 25.45
N GLN A 733 -12.33 23.07 25.85
CA GLN A 733 -13.29 23.80 25.03
C GLN A 733 -12.67 25.12 24.57
N ARG A 734 -12.65 25.35 23.26
CA ARG A 734 -12.18 26.61 22.68
C ARG A 734 -13.35 27.42 22.15
N ASP A 735 -13.39 28.69 22.52
CA ASP A 735 -14.32 29.64 21.91
C ASP A 735 -13.77 30.10 20.53
N ASP A 736 -12.45 30.03 20.34
CA ASP A 736 -11.72 30.24 19.09
C ASP A 736 -11.39 28.89 18.43
N ALA A 737 -12.29 28.39 17.58
CA ALA A 737 -11.95 27.23 16.74
C ALA A 737 -10.62 27.52 16.05
N LEU A 738 -9.64 26.61 16.22
CA LEU A 738 -8.25 26.74 15.78
C LEU A 738 -8.23 27.47 14.44
N ALA A 739 -7.68 28.69 14.41
CA ALA A 739 -7.93 29.62 13.31
C ALA A 739 -7.54 28.96 11.98
N ASN A 740 -8.56 28.44 11.29
CA ASN A 740 -8.39 27.78 10.00
C ASN A 740 -8.29 28.91 8.98
N LEU A 741 -7.07 29.32 8.74
CA LEU A 741 -6.75 30.40 7.81
C LEU A 741 -7.15 29.93 6.41
N THR A 742 -8.19 30.55 5.86
CA THR A 742 -8.82 30.14 4.60
C THR A 742 -8.80 31.27 3.58
N SER A 743 -8.84 32.51 4.06
CA SER A 743 -8.90 33.70 3.21
C SER A 743 -7.53 34.31 2.94
N TYR A 744 -7.46 35.18 1.92
CA TYR A 744 -6.29 36.00 1.64
C TYR A 744 -5.90 36.89 2.83
N GLU A 745 -6.88 37.45 3.53
CA GLU A 745 -6.66 38.30 4.71
C GLU A 745 -6.03 37.50 5.85
N ASP A 746 -6.52 36.28 6.09
CA ASP A 746 -5.96 35.36 7.09
C ASP A 746 -4.50 35.01 6.78
N LEU A 747 -4.18 34.77 5.50
CA LEU A 747 -2.82 34.46 5.06
C LEU A 747 -1.90 35.67 5.14
N THR A 748 -2.42 36.88 4.97
CA THR A 748 -1.65 38.11 5.20
C THR A 748 -1.35 38.28 6.69
N ALA A 749 -2.32 37.94 7.55
CA ALA A 749 -2.10 37.86 8.99
C ALA A 749 -1.17 36.69 9.39
N ALA A 750 -0.85 35.75 8.51
CA ALA A 750 0.12 34.69 8.77
C ALA A 750 1.57 35.10 8.47
N GLU A 751 1.82 36.31 7.96
CA GLU A 751 3.18 36.78 7.70
C GLU A 751 3.99 36.79 9.00
N PRO A 752 5.25 36.29 8.97
CA PRO A 752 6.07 36.22 10.17
C PRO A 752 6.36 37.60 10.72
N THR A 753 6.22 37.70 12.03
CA THR A 753 6.63 38.85 12.84
C THR A 753 7.73 38.38 13.79
N ASP A 754 8.28 39.31 14.54
CA ASP A 754 9.25 39.03 15.61
C ASP A 754 8.76 37.95 16.62
N THR A 755 7.44 37.75 16.73
CA THR A 755 6.80 36.77 17.65
C THR A 755 6.05 35.64 16.95
N ARG A 756 6.04 35.59 15.62
CA ARG A 756 5.27 34.60 14.83
C ARG A 756 6.15 33.77 13.91
N VAL A 757 5.94 32.46 13.92
CA VAL A 757 6.61 31.52 13.02
C VAL A 757 5.60 30.85 12.09
N VAL A 758 5.95 30.77 10.80
CA VAL A 758 5.25 29.92 9.83
C VAL A 758 5.97 28.57 9.75
N LEU A 759 5.30 27.50 10.17
CA LEU A 759 5.82 26.14 10.24
C LEU A 759 5.33 25.31 9.06
N ASP A 760 6.26 24.81 8.26
CA ASP A 760 6.02 23.84 7.20
C ASP A 760 6.27 22.42 7.72
N VAL A 761 5.21 21.60 7.75
CA VAL A 761 5.28 20.21 8.24
C VAL A 761 5.28 19.16 7.13
N ARG A 762 5.53 19.57 5.88
CA ARG A 762 5.68 18.65 4.74
C ARG A 762 6.94 17.79 4.86
N THR A 763 7.16 16.88 3.91
CA THR A 763 8.41 16.12 3.83
C THR A 763 9.59 17.04 3.45
N PRO A 764 10.84 16.68 3.79
CA PRO A 764 12.02 17.43 3.35
C PRO A 764 12.07 17.63 1.82
N TYR A 765 11.58 16.64 1.06
CA TYR A 765 11.50 16.69 -0.39
C TYR A 765 10.54 17.78 -0.88
N GLU A 766 9.32 17.82 -0.35
CA GLU A 766 8.34 18.85 -0.70
C GLU A 766 8.82 20.27 -0.33
N PHE A 767 9.46 20.43 0.83
CA PHE A 767 10.04 21.71 1.26
C PHE A 767 11.20 22.16 0.37
N LYS A 768 11.99 21.21 -0.14
CA LYS A 768 13.11 21.45 -1.07
C LYS A 768 12.62 21.88 -2.46
N ASN A 769 11.47 21.41 -2.93
CA ASN A 769 10.93 21.81 -4.24
C ASN A 769 10.37 23.24 -4.23
N GLY A 770 9.75 23.64 -3.12
CA GLY A 770 9.36 25.03 -2.90
C GLY A 770 8.56 25.17 -1.62
N SER A 771 8.57 26.36 -1.02
CA SER A 771 7.87 26.63 0.25
C SER A 771 7.48 28.10 0.35
N HIS A 772 6.69 28.43 1.36
CA HIS A 772 6.51 29.82 1.79
C HIS A 772 7.89 30.44 2.14
N GLN A 773 8.18 31.63 1.63
CA GLN A 773 9.50 32.30 1.67
C GLN A 773 10.04 32.44 3.10
N HIS A 774 9.15 32.64 4.06
CA HIS A 774 9.50 32.86 5.45
C HIS A 774 9.09 31.70 6.38
N SER A 775 8.92 30.50 5.82
CA SER A 775 8.60 29.32 6.62
C SER A 775 9.83 28.57 7.10
N VAL A 776 9.73 27.95 8.27
CA VAL A 776 10.70 26.98 8.80
C VAL A 776 10.19 25.56 8.56
N HIS A 777 11.09 24.61 8.35
CA HIS A 777 10.72 23.22 8.13
C HIS A 777 10.93 22.38 9.38
N VAL A 778 9.85 21.76 9.86
CA VAL A 778 9.89 20.68 10.86
C VAL A 778 8.86 19.66 10.42
N GLY A 779 9.30 18.55 9.82
CA GLY A 779 8.38 17.57 9.25
C GLY A 779 7.48 16.92 10.30
N LEU A 780 6.21 16.62 9.94
CA LEU A 780 5.27 15.96 10.87
C LEU A 780 5.84 14.66 11.46
N ALA A 781 6.59 13.88 10.68
CA ALA A 781 7.24 12.65 11.13
C ALA A 781 8.17 12.88 12.33
N GLN A 782 8.90 13.99 12.34
CA GLN A 782 9.79 14.37 13.44
C GLN A 782 8.98 14.73 14.69
N LEU A 783 7.88 15.46 14.52
CA LEU A 783 6.98 15.79 15.64
C LEU A 783 6.36 14.53 16.26
N CYS A 784 5.93 13.57 15.42
CA CYS A 784 5.41 12.28 15.88
C CYS A 784 6.45 11.47 16.67
N ALA A 785 7.69 11.38 16.16
CA ALA A 785 8.76 10.64 16.83
C ALA A 785 8.99 11.16 18.26
N MET A 786 9.04 12.49 18.44
CA MET A 786 9.20 13.10 19.75
C MET A 786 8.04 12.81 20.71
N VAL A 787 6.80 12.69 20.21
CA VAL A 787 5.63 12.33 21.06
C VAL A 787 5.73 10.90 21.56
N VAL A 788 6.20 9.99 20.72
CA VAL A 788 6.34 8.59 21.15
C VAL A 788 7.49 8.45 22.15
N GLU A 789 8.61 9.13 21.91
CA GLU A 789 9.72 9.21 22.87
C GLU A 789 9.26 9.80 24.22
N ASP A 790 8.51 10.90 24.18
CA ASP A 790 7.91 11.56 25.35
C ASP A 790 6.97 10.63 26.11
N ALA A 791 6.10 9.90 25.42
CA ALA A 791 5.19 8.96 26.03
C ALA A 791 5.93 7.78 26.71
N VAL A 792 7.00 7.28 26.09
CA VAL A 792 7.88 6.26 26.65
C VAL A 792 8.58 6.78 27.91
N GLU A 793 9.03 8.04 27.95
CA GLU A 793 9.63 8.65 29.14
C GLU A 793 8.61 8.92 30.25
N ALA A 794 7.45 9.47 29.90
CA ALA A 794 6.36 9.80 30.82
C ALA A 794 5.80 8.58 31.56
N SER A 795 5.90 7.40 30.95
CA SER A 795 5.45 6.13 31.55
C SER A 795 6.26 5.67 32.76
N ARG A 796 7.49 6.17 32.98
CA ARG A 796 8.51 5.48 33.81
C ARG A 796 8.44 5.65 35.35
N PRO A 797 7.51 6.40 35.97
CA PRO A 797 7.31 6.29 37.42
C PRO A 797 5.85 6.33 37.94
N LEU A 798 4.84 6.11 37.09
CA LEU A 798 3.45 6.41 37.48
C LEU A 798 2.74 5.26 38.21
N SER A 799 1.91 5.62 39.19
CA SER A 799 1.00 4.73 39.92
C SER A 799 -0.45 4.81 39.44
N GLN A 800 -0.72 5.65 38.43
CA GLN A 800 -2.03 5.93 37.88
C GLN A 800 -1.93 6.09 36.36
N TRP A 801 -3.02 5.77 35.66
CA TRP A 801 -3.15 5.98 34.23
C TRP A 801 -2.90 7.44 33.86
N HIS A 802 -2.15 7.67 32.79
CA HIS A 802 -1.81 8.97 32.27
C HIS A 802 -2.23 9.06 30.80
N CYS A 803 -3.10 10.02 30.51
CA CYS A 803 -3.37 10.49 29.16
C CYS A 803 -2.75 11.89 29.00
N GLY A 804 -1.85 12.05 28.03
CA GLY A 804 -1.21 13.34 27.77
C GLY A 804 0.28 13.22 27.48
N SER A 805 0.91 14.38 27.38
CA SER A 805 2.35 14.52 27.17
C SER A 805 3.05 14.87 28.47
N SER A 806 4.36 14.62 28.54
CA SER A 806 5.13 15.18 29.65
C SER A 806 5.10 16.72 29.60
N PRO A 807 5.24 17.40 30.75
CA PRO A 807 5.28 18.86 30.78
C PRO A 807 6.42 19.50 29.97
N ARG A 808 7.41 18.69 29.53
CA ARG A 808 8.61 19.11 28.79
C ARG A 808 8.46 19.04 27.28
N LEU A 809 7.46 18.32 26.76
CA LEU A 809 7.31 18.15 25.30
C LEU A 809 7.13 19.50 24.58
N ALA A 810 6.39 20.43 25.19
CA ALA A 810 6.23 21.78 24.66
C ALA A 810 7.57 22.52 24.54
N ASP A 811 8.42 22.44 25.57
CA ASP A 811 9.76 23.03 25.53
C ASP A 811 10.59 22.42 24.38
N ALA A 812 10.52 21.11 24.20
CA ALA A 812 11.23 20.41 23.13
C ALA A 812 10.76 20.83 21.73
N TYR A 813 9.44 20.94 21.52
CA TYR A 813 8.87 21.43 20.27
C TYR A 813 9.24 22.88 19.98
N VAL A 814 9.04 23.77 20.93
CA VAL A 814 9.33 25.20 20.73
C VAL A 814 10.82 25.40 20.47
N LYS A 815 11.70 24.68 21.18
CA LYS A 815 13.14 24.71 20.95
C LYS A 815 13.52 24.31 19.52
N ILE A 816 12.92 23.26 18.96
CA ILE A 816 13.19 22.82 17.59
C ILE A 816 12.68 23.85 16.58
N ILE A 817 11.47 24.37 16.78
CA ILE A 817 10.88 25.41 15.92
C ILE A 817 11.76 26.67 15.94
N HIS A 818 12.18 27.11 17.13
CA HIS A 818 13.05 28.28 17.33
C HIS A 818 14.42 28.06 16.69
N THR A 819 15.04 26.91 16.91
CA THR A 819 16.33 26.55 16.28
C THR A 819 16.22 26.57 14.76
N ALA A 820 15.14 26.00 14.19
CA ALA A 820 14.88 26.03 12.76
C ALA A 820 14.71 27.47 12.23
N ALA A 821 14.04 28.35 12.99
CA ALA A 821 13.89 29.76 12.66
C ALA A 821 15.22 30.53 12.66
N LEU A 822 16.07 30.30 13.68
CA LEU A 822 17.41 30.86 13.74
C LEU A 822 18.27 30.40 12.57
N MET A 823 18.22 29.11 12.21
CA MET A 823 18.93 28.57 11.05
C MET A 823 18.44 29.13 9.72
N ALA A 824 17.14 29.40 9.61
CA ALA A 824 16.52 30.04 8.45
C ALA A 824 16.74 31.58 8.41
N ARG A 825 17.39 32.16 9.43
CA ARG A 825 17.62 33.61 9.58
C ARG A 825 16.34 34.44 9.53
N LEU A 826 15.25 33.90 10.06
CA LEU A 826 14.00 34.64 10.20
C LEU A 826 14.13 35.68 11.32
N PRO A 827 13.39 36.81 11.27
CA PRO A 827 13.45 37.89 12.27
C PRO A 827 12.86 37.50 13.64
N VAL A 828 12.71 36.21 13.94
CA VAL A 828 12.17 35.72 15.20
C VAL A 828 13.11 36.09 16.34
N VAL A 829 12.54 36.62 17.42
CA VAL A 829 13.29 37.13 18.56
C VAL A 829 14.21 36.04 19.16
N TRP A 830 15.39 36.48 19.57
CA TRP A 830 16.51 35.65 20.06
C TRP A 830 16.15 34.72 21.25
N GLN A 831 15.00 34.91 21.90
CA GLN A 831 14.56 34.13 23.05
C GLN A 831 13.36 33.27 22.69
N GLU A 832 13.42 31.98 22.97
CA GLU A 832 12.32 31.03 22.73
C GLU A 832 10.99 31.54 23.31
N ALA A 833 11.01 32.06 24.55
CA ALA A 833 9.83 32.47 25.32
C ALA A 833 9.02 33.64 24.72
N SER A 834 9.52 34.26 23.65
CA SER A 834 8.86 35.38 22.96
C SER A 834 7.92 34.94 21.84
N LEU A 835 7.98 33.67 21.43
CA LEU A 835 7.09 33.10 20.43
C LEU A 835 5.65 33.13 20.97
N SER A 836 4.76 33.87 20.29
CA SER A 836 3.35 33.98 20.67
C SER A 836 2.42 33.25 19.69
N ASP A 837 2.82 33.15 18.41
CA ASP A 837 1.99 32.60 17.35
C ASP A 837 2.75 31.57 16.49
N VAL A 838 2.12 30.43 16.20
CA VAL A 838 2.61 29.43 15.24
C VAL A 838 1.54 29.17 14.18
N VAL A 839 1.86 29.45 12.92
CA VAL A 839 1.00 29.13 11.77
C VAL A 839 1.53 27.89 11.08
N ILE A 840 0.75 26.81 11.04
CA ILE A 840 1.16 25.51 10.53
C ILE A 840 0.50 25.26 9.17
N TYR A 841 1.28 24.78 8.19
CA TYR A 841 0.75 24.33 6.92
C TYR A 841 1.44 23.06 6.43
N CYS A 842 0.74 22.31 5.58
CA CYS A 842 1.32 21.20 4.82
C CYS A 842 0.96 21.33 3.34
N ALA A 843 0.98 20.26 2.53
CA ALA A 843 0.58 20.39 1.11
C ALA A 843 -0.90 20.76 0.93
N GLY A 844 -1.81 20.04 1.61
CA GLY A 844 -3.27 20.17 1.41
C GLY A 844 -4.09 20.35 2.70
N GLY A 845 -3.45 20.63 3.84
CA GLY A 845 -4.11 20.85 5.15
C GLY A 845 -4.12 19.63 6.10
N TYR A 846 -4.13 18.39 5.59
CA TYR A 846 -4.27 17.21 6.47
C TYR A 846 -3.16 17.04 7.53
N ARG A 847 -1.88 17.07 7.12
CA ARG A 847 -0.75 16.88 8.05
C ARG A 847 -0.59 18.05 9.03
N SER A 848 -0.97 19.25 8.62
CA SER A 848 -0.89 20.43 9.50
C SER A 848 -1.94 20.40 10.60
N LEU A 849 -3.10 19.76 10.38
CA LEU A 849 -4.08 19.49 11.44
C LEU A 849 -3.54 18.52 12.49
N ILE A 850 -2.93 17.42 12.05
CA ILE A 850 -2.29 16.46 12.96
C ILE A 850 -1.17 17.16 13.76
N ALA A 851 -0.28 17.90 13.09
CA ALA A 851 0.77 18.68 13.75
C ALA A 851 0.22 19.71 14.74
N SER A 852 -0.89 20.38 14.39
CA SER A 852 -1.56 21.34 15.28
C SER A 852 -2.07 20.64 16.53
N SER A 853 -2.68 19.46 16.40
CA SER A 853 -3.15 18.68 17.56
C SER A 853 -2.01 18.18 18.45
N LEU A 854 -0.87 17.78 17.87
CA LEU A 854 0.32 17.36 18.62
C LEU A 854 0.90 18.53 19.43
N LEU A 855 1.05 19.69 18.80
CA LEU A 855 1.55 20.89 19.47
C LEU A 855 0.57 21.37 20.55
N GLN A 856 -0.73 21.36 20.26
CA GLN A 856 -1.79 21.68 21.21
C GLN A 856 -1.74 20.76 22.44
N ARG A 857 -1.67 19.44 22.23
CA ARG A 857 -1.49 18.44 23.29
C ARG A 857 -0.28 18.74 24.17
N ALA A 858 0.85 19.12 23.58
CA ALA A 858 2.07 19.44 24.32
C ALA A 858 1.91 20.71 25.19
N ILE A 859 1.27 21.74 24.64
CA ILE A 859 1.05 23.04 25.28
C ILE A 859 0.06 22.93 26.45
N GLU A 860 -1.02 22.16 26.30
CA GLU A 860 -1.99 21.88 27.36
C GLU A 860 -1.32 21.28 28.59
N ALA A 861 -0.37 20.36 28.38
CA ALA A 861 0.39 19.70 29.45
C ALA A 861 1.56 20.55 30.00
N SER A 862 1.94 21.66 29.34
CA SER A 862 3.17 22.36 29.66
C SER A 862 3.15 22.97 31.07
N ALA A 863 4.30 22.89 31.75
CA ALA A 863 4.53 23.60 33.01
C ALA A 863 4.92 25.08 32.79
N THR A 864 5.30 25.46 31.57
CA THR A 864 5.77 26.80 31.23
C THR A 864 4.57 27.70 30.86
N PRO A 865 4.25 28.73 31.66
CA PRO A 865 3.05 29.55 31.44
C PRO A 865 3.04 30.31 30.11
N ALA A 866 4.20 30.59 29.53
CA ALA A 866 4.31 31.24 28.22
C ALA A 866 3.76 30.35 27.10
N TRP A 867 4.06 29.04 27.12
CA TRP A 867 3.57 28.11 26.10
C TRP A 867 2.07 27.91 26.16
N ARG A 868 1.48 27.93 27.36
CA ARG A 868 0.02 27.89 27.53
C ARG A 868 -0.73 29.07 26.90
N LYS A 869 -0.01 30.14 26.53
CA LYS A 869 -0.58 31.30 25.81
C LYS A 869 -0.25 31.30 24.32
N LEU A 870 0.46 30.29 23.82
CA LEU A 870 0.82 30.19 22.42
C LEU A 870 -0.44 29.97 21.57
N HIS A 871 -0.62 30.80 20.55
CA HIS A 871 -1.70 30.66 19.58
C HIS A 871 -1.25 29.78 18.41
N ILE A 872 -2.05 28.78 18.07
CA ILE A 872 -1.79 27.85 16.95
C ILE A 872 -2.85 28.09 15.88
N SER A 873 -2.43 28.27 14.64
CA SER A 873 -3.32 28.41 13.49
C SER A 873 -2.94 27.42 12.41
N ASN A 874 -3.92 26.92 11.67
CA ASN A 874 -3.71 25.98 10.56
C ASN A 874 -4.13 26.65 9.25
N VAL A 875 -3.32 26.48 8.20
CA VAL A 875 -3.72 26.92 6.86
C VAL A 875 -4.57 25.84 6.19
N SER A 876 -5.87 26.11 6.05
CA SER A 876 -6.78 25.22 5.36
C SER A 876 -6.42 25.15 3.87
N GLY A 877 -6.38 23.93 3.31
CA GLY A 877 -5.85 23.69 1.95
C GLY A 877 -4.33 23.79 1.83
N GLY A 878 -3.61 24.16 2.90
CA GLY A 878 -2.15 24.14 2.98
C GLY A 878 -1.43 24.97 1.91
N ALA A 879 -0.34 24.42 1.38
CA ALA A 879 0.51 25.02 0.36
C ALA A 879 -0.27 25.33 -0.93
N PHE A 880 -1.23 24.49 -1.33
CA PHE A 880 -2.06 24.78 -2.50
C PHE A 880 -2.86 26.07 -2.32
N GLN A 881 -3.40 26.30 -1.11
CA GLN A 881 -4.10 27.54 -0.80
C GLN A 881 -3.15 28.74 -0.82
N ILE A 882 -1.96 28.61 -0.23
CA ILE A 882 -0.92 29.66 -0.25
C ILE A 882 -0.50 29.98 -1.68
N MET A 883 -0.20 28.97 -2.51
CA MET A 883 0.19 29.18 -3.91
C MET A 883 -0.92 29.83 -4.75
N THR A 884 -2.18 29.53 -4.43
CA THR A 884 -3.33 30.09 -5.16
C THR A 884 -3.60 31.54 -4.75
N GLN A 885 -3.54 31.85 -3.44
CA GLN A 885 -3.93 33.15 -2.89
C GLN A 885 -2.76 34.13 -2.74
N ARG A 886 -1.55 33.63 -2.46
CA ARG A 886 -0.31 34.38 -2.23
C ARG A 886 0.89 33.77 -3.00
N PRO A 887 0.82 33.68 -4.34
CA PRO A 887 1.94 33.17 -5.14
C PRO A 887 3.22 34.01 -4.97
N ASP A 888 3.09 35.28 -4.57
CA ASP A 888 4.19 36.19 -4.23
C ASP A 888 5.05 35.71 -3.06
N LEU A 889 4.44 34.98 -2.11
CA LEU A 889 5.14 34.41 -0.95
C LEU A 889 5.71 33.02 -1.22
N TRP A 890 5.45 32.42 -2.37
CA TRP A 890 5.90 31.06 -2.69
C TRP A 890 7.24 31.06 -3.42
N GLN A 891 8.27 30.53 -2.77
CA GLN A 891 9.58 30.38 -3.37
C GLN A 891 9.72 28.96 -3.95
N VAL A 892 9.78 28.85 -5.27
CA VAL A 892 10.24 27.62 -5.95
C VAL A 892 11.75 27.52 -5.80
N LYS A 893 12.22 26.47 -5.13
CA LYS A 893 13.64 26.28 -4.79
C LYS A 893 14.32 25.28 -5.72
N ASP A 894 13.62 24.21 -6.08
CA ASP A 894 14.10 23.16 -6.97
C ASP A 894 12.99 22.83 -7.99
N ARG A 895 13.29 23.02 -9.28
CA ARG A 895 12.34 22.78 -10.38
C ARG A 895 12.18 21.28 -10.71
N SER A 896 12.87 20.39 -10.01
CA SER A 896 13.01 19.00 -10.44
C SER A 896 11.68 18.24 -10.53
N VAL A 897 10.65 18.52 -9.73
CA VAL A 897 9.28 18.05 -9.97
C VAL A 897 8.31 18.96 -9.21
N VAL A 898 7.60 19.86 -9.90
CA VAL A 898 6.35 20.39 -9.35
C VAL A 898 5.24 19.45 -9.82
N CYS A 899 5.01 18.36 -9.07
CA CYS A 899 3.78 17.59 -9.23
C CYS A 899 2.65 18.42 -8.62
N ILE A 900 2.13 19.35 -9.41
CA ILE A 900 0.78 19.87 -9.22
C ILE A 900 -0.13 18.72 -9.67
N SER A 901 -0.66 17.96 -8.72
CA SER A 901 -1.75 17.01 -9.02
C SER A 901 -3.04 17.76 -9.34
#